data_AF-A0A8H7B076-F1
#
_entry.id   AF-A0A8H7B076-F1
#
_cell.length_a   1.000
_cell.length_b   1.000
_cell.length_c   1.000
_cell.angle_alpha   90.00
_cell.angle_beta   90.00
_cell.angle_gamma   90.00
#
_symmetry.space_group_name_H-M   'P 1'
#
loop_
_entity.id
_entity.type
_entity.pdbx_description
1 polymer ?
#
loop_
_entity_poly.entity_id
_entity_poly.type
_entity_poly.pdbx_seq_one_letter_code
_entity_poly.pdbx_strand_id
1 'polypeptide(L)'
;MDFKTEEGTHLRRRDCVVCNNSIAIGDLPSLTDCEHRPETCAGCYADWITTQLQGSTWREVKCPGSDCNVVLSYHDIRLYASSETFEKYDTFKARALINEDPDFRWCRASGCNSGQIHTTGVAGNIFTCLGCGSKTCVVHENTWHEGESCAEFDDRTSGRKQREHKAQEEASVRKIKQLTRKCPGPGCDWNIQKNDGCDHMTCTKCGYEFCWICLCDYKKVLRTSNAAHERFCSHWPTMSMRVTRSQAGKTPQKPDRPGFVETPGRRKSQRKSLASDGYESTPEPENFLKPFKSNESDVKKEAEEKSNGHANGNGHANGNGHTNGYANGHSNGKANGHAKSERDIVELDYKMEAEKFFSPKDKSGLHEFGGAIGMGSMMVCFPALMYYMWIGATFYDGKFPTPTEGQSYGDFFGHMWYLVKTEAFPNNKAWQIYWFFGLTQMAFYMFMPGVYRKGKALPHLGGKQLDYYCSAMWSFYSSIVIMLTLHFTGVFKLYTLIDEFGHIMSVAILSGFLCSTIAYVSARVRGATVRMTDNLIVDFFLGSELNPRLFGILDFKMFLEVRIPWFILFFLSLGTCLKQYEQYGYVSLEAIFLLFAHYLYAGACAKGEHLIITTWDMYYEKLGFMLIFWNMAGVPLSYCHCTLYIANHHPSEYGMPTWFTALLTVTYLYVYYIWDTTNSQKNQFRQEERGVVDERTTFPYFKYGRIANPKTIQTSHGNKILADGWYGKARKIHYTCDLFFAVSWGLITGFKSPFPWFYSVFFAGMIIHRALRDIEKCREKYGEAWKEYERQVPYLFIPVSPVIFDLSEIVLTCFQREPLYVCQAMRQRAQGAKSLDPHLSYSQTVLLHHTTPQSDRTPRASPTMDALKSAVQPITHNLPQPIADVGISLLGPSCYKTLVYNVDLTATECVKLAISKGLGIGIIGASSIVKIPQLLKLLNSQSAEGLSFLSYLLESSSYLISLAYNVRHGFPFSTYGETALILVQNIAIASLVLKYSGRGVGVAGWVGGLAVAGAALFNDQWIDAEKLSLLQATAGVLGVASKVPQILTVWSEGSTGQLSAFAVVNYLLGSLSRIFTTLQEVDDPLILYGFIAGFALNAILFLQVVYYWNAPASKKTGSKKLEEPIAADKKETARAVSSGSAPSYAEKAGKSPSTRRRG
;
A
#
# COMPACT_ATOMS: atom_id res chain seq x y z
N MET A 1 -26.05 76.71 10.86
CA MET A 1 -24.80 77.36 11.32
C MET A 1 -23.68 76.69 10.56
N ASP A 2 -23.30 77.29 9.43
CA ASP A 2 -22.74 76.54 8.31
C ASP A 2 -21.37 77.09 8.00
N PHE A 3 -20.34 76.30 8.32
CA PHE A 3 -18.95 76.65 8.03
C PHE A 3 -18.45 75.87 6.83
N LYS A 4 -18.08 76.61 5.77
CA LYS A 4 -17.33 76.08 4.63
C LYS A 4 -15.93 75.65 5.05
N THR A 5 -15.40 74.65 4.36
CA THR A 5 -14.07 74.74 3.75
C THR A 5 -14.12 74.14 2.35
N GLU A 6 -13.91 74.99 1.34
CA GLU A 6 -13.62 74.57 -0.04
C GLU A 6 -12.11 74.70 -0.25
N GLU A 7 -11.44 73.65 -0.72
CA GLU A 7 -10.31 73.70 -1.68
C GLU A 7 -9.82 72.27 -1.99
N GLY A 8 -10.56 71.57 -2.86
CA GLY A 8 -10.19 70.24 -3.35
C GLY A 8 -9.47 70.34 -4.69
N THR A 9 -8.18 69.98 -4.75
CA THR A 9 -7.45 69.89 -6.02
C THR A 9 -7.98 68.72 -6.86
N HIS A 10 -8.77 69.04 -7.88
CA HIS A 10 -9.26 68.04 -8.85
C HIS A 10 -8.09 67.42 -9.64
N LEU A 11 -7.54 66.32 -9.12
CA LEU A 11 -6.63 65.44 -9.82
C LEU A 11 -7.28 65.01 -11.15
N ARG A 12 -6.72 65.47 -12.27
CA ARG A 12 -7.20 65.11 -13.60
C ARG A 12 -7.08 63.60 -13.79
N ARG A 13 -8.19 62.96 -14.17
CA ARG A 13 -8.27 61.52 -14.46
C ARG A 13 -8.40 61.26 -15.96
N ARG A 14 -8.08 60.04 -16.37
CA ARG A 14 -8.25 59.51 -17.73
C ARG A 14 -8.61 58.03 -17.62
N ASP A 15 -9.50 57.58 -18.50
CA ASP A 15 -9.96 56.21 -18.50
C ASP A 15 -9.00 55.32 -19.32
N CYS A 16 -8.73 54.12 -18.82
CA CYS A 16 -7.80 53.19 -19.47
C CYS A 16 -8.41 52.56 -20.72
N VAL A 17 -7.73 52.63 -21.87
CA VAL A 17 -8.26 52.11 -23.15
C VAL A 17 -8.44 50.58 -23.19
N VAL A 18 -7.88 49.83 -22.24
CA VAL A 18 -7.98 48.36 -22.15
C VAL A 18 -9.08 47.89 -21.19
N CYS A 19 -9.22 48.53 -20.02
CA CYS A 19 -10.17 48.10 -18.97
C CYS A 19 -11.24 49.14 -18.60
N ASN A 20 -11.25 50.30 -19.26
CA ASN A 20 -12.19 51.42 -19.08
C ASN A 20 -12.30 51.97 -17.64
N ASN A 21 -11.33 51.69 -16.78
CA ASN A 21 -11.24 52.22 -15.42
C ASN A 21 -10.63 53.63 -15.40
N SER A 22 -11.18 54.52 -14.58
CA SER A 22 -10.73 55.93 -14.47
C SER A 22 -9.57 56.10 -13.50
N ILE A 23 -8.38 56.39 -14.03
CA ILE A 23 -7.10 56.46 -13.30
C ILE A 23 -6.63 57.92 -13.21
N ALA A 24 -5.94 58.33 -12.15
CA ALA A 24 -5.33 59.67 -12.10
C ALA A 24 -4.14 59.73 -13.09
N ILE A 25 -3.96 60.87 -13.77
CA ILE A 25 -2.98 60.97 -14.86
C ILE A 25 -1.52 60.74 -14.39
N GLY A 26 -1.23 60.94 -13.11
CA GLY A 26 0.09 60.62 -12.51
C GLY A 26 0.34 59.12 -12.28
N ASP A 27 -0.71 58.29 -12.24
CA ASP A 27 -0.62 56.84 -11.97
C ASP A 27 -0.63 56.00 -13.27
N LEU A 28 -0.59 56.66 -14.43
CA LEU A 28 -0.53 56.00 -15.74
C LEU A 28 0.93 55.81 -16.18
N PRO A 29 1.36 54.57 -16.52
CA PRO A 29 2.67 54.28 -17.09
C PRO A 29 3.08 55.24 -18.20
N SER A 30 4.16 55.99 -17.95
CA SER A 30 4.86 56.76 -18.98
C SER A 30 6.14 56.04 -19.33
N LEU A 31 6.30 55.71 -20.61
CA LEU A 31 7.54 55.24 -21.20
C LEU A 31 8.30 56.46 -21.74
N THR A 32 9.64 56.45 -21.68
CA THR A 32 10.46 57.55 -22.24
C THR A 32 10.42 57.59 -23.76
N ASP A 33 10.24 56.42 -24.38
CA ASP A 33 10.51 56.20 -25.80
C ASP A 33 9.21 56.22 -26.66
N CYS A 34 8.08 56.62 -26.07
CA CYS A 34 6.76 56.66 -26.72
C CYS A 34 6.25 58.10 -26.87
N GLU A 35 5.95 58.51 -28.11
CA GLU A 35 5.44 59.85 -28.42
C GLU A 35 3.92 60.01 -28.17
N HIS A 36 3.19 58.90 -28.00
CA HIS A 36 1.77 58.92 -27.66
C HIS A 36 1.53 59.18 -26.17
N ARG A 37 0.31 59.55 -25.80
CA ARG A 37 -0.05 59.85 -24.41
C ARG A 37 -0.20 58.55 -23.59
N PRO A 38 0.05 58.58 -22.26
CA PRO A 38 -0.29 57.47 -21.37
C PRO A 38 -1.79 57.19 -21.34
N GLU A 39 -2.20 56.01 -21.82
CA GLU A 39 -3.61 55.63 -22.04
C GLU A 39 -3.95 54.22 -21.51
N THR A 40 -2.94 53.43 -21.12
CA THR A 40 -3.10 52.08 -20.53
C THR A 40 -2.59 52.09 -19.09
N CYS A 41 -3.36 51.54 -18.14
CA CYS A 41 -2.97 51.49 -16.73
C CYS A 41 -1.94 50.38 -16.45
N ALA A 42 -1.25 50.49 -15.31
CA ALA A 42 -0.16 49.57 -14.93
C ALA A 42 -0.57 48.09 -14.90
N GLY A 43 -1.78 47.76 -14.43
CA GLY A 43 -2.29 46.38 -14.43
C GLY A 43 -2.40 45.78 -15.82
N CYS A 44 -3.08 46.48 -16.74
CA CYS A 44 -3.20 46.03 -18.13
C CYS A 44 -1.86 46.01 -18.88
N TYR A 45 -0.89 46.84 -18.46
CA TYR A 45 0.49 46.76 -18.95
C TYR A 45 1.18 45.45 -18.52
N ALA A 46 1.04 45.06 -17.26
CA ALA A 46 1.59 43.80 -16.73
C ALA A 46 0.96 42.57 -17.43
N ASP A 47 -0.37 42.56 -17.59
CA ASP A 47 -1.10 41.49 -18.26
C ASP A 47 -0.70 41.36 -19.75
N TRP A 48 -0.50 42.49 -20.44
CA TRP A 48 -0.02 42.51 -21.82
C TRP A 48 1.39 41.94 -21.95
N ILE A 49 2.33 42.37 -21.10
CA ILE A 49 3.71 41.85 -21.08
C ILE A 49 3.70 40.34 -20.81
N THR A 50 2.91 39.89 -19.82
CA THR A 50 2.74 38.47 -19.48
C THR A 50 2.19 37.67 -20.67
N THR A 51 1.25 38.23 -21.43
CA THR A 51 0.67 37.61 -22.63
C THR A 51 1.69 37.51 -23.77
N GLN A 52 2.45 38.58 -24.05
CA GLN A 52 3.48 38.57 -25.09
C GLN A 52 4.64 37.61 -24.78
N LEU A 53 4.95 37.37 -23.50
CA LEU A 53 5.93 36.38 -23.05
C LEU A 53 5.46 34.92 -23.15
N GLN A 54 4.16 34.68 -23.33
CA GLN A 54 3.60 33.36 -23.64
C GLN A 54 3.50 33.11 -25.16
N GLY A 55 3.58 34.17 -25.97
CA GLY A 55 3.59 34.11 -27.43
C GLY A 55 4.98 33.86 -28.04
N SER A 56 5.01 33.64 -29.36
CA SER A 56 6.26 33.47 -30.11
C SER A 56 7.06 34.76 -30.29
N THR A 57 6.50 35.91 -29.91
CA THR A 57 6.99 37.28 -30.15
C THR A 57 7.77 37.88 -28.98
N TRP A 58 8.11 37.10 -27.95
CA TRP A 58 8.73 37.58 -26.69
C TRP A 58 10.03 38.42 -26.84
N ARG A 59 10.72 38.32 -27.99
CA ARG A 59 11.91 39.13 -28.31
C ARG A 59 11.59 40.59 -28.63
N GLU A 60 10.37 40.88 -29.05
CA GLU A 60 9.90 42.18 -29.55
C GLU A 60 8.57 42.56 -28.87
N VAL A 61 8.58 42.61 -27.53
CA VAL A 61 7.40 43.04 -26.75
C VAL A 61 7.11 44.52 -27.05
N LYS A 62 6.07 44.78 -27.85
CA LYS A 62 5.65 46.15 -28.21
C LYS A 62 4.77 46.80 -27.15
N CYS A 63 4.72 48.12 -27.16
CA CYS A 63 3.75 48.92 -26.42
C CYS A 63 2.29 48.51 -26.75
N PRO A 64 1.38 48.42 -25.76
CA PRO A 64 -0.05 48.14 -25.98
C PRO A 64 -0.87 49.35 -26.45
N GLY A 65 -0.25 50.52 -26.66
CA GLY A 65 -0.94 51.73 -27.12
C GLY A 65 -1.38 51.60 -28.58
N SER A 66 -2.59 52.08 -28.91
CA SER A 66 -3.09 52.11 -30.29
C SER A 66 -2.12 52.88 -31.20
N ASP A 67 -1.84 52.28 -32.37
CA ASP A 67 -0.85 52.71 -33.37
C ASP A 67 0.63 52.84 -32.91
N CYS A 68 0.97 52.44 -31.67
CA CYS A 68 2.34 52.42 -31.20
C CYS A 68 3.10 51.15 -31.64
N ASN A 69 4.30 51.32 -32.20
CA ASN A 69 5.18 50.22 -32.61
C ASN A 69 6.49 50.12 -31.80
N VAL A 70 6.66 50.95 -30.77
CA VAL A 70 7.85 50.98 -29.91
C VAL A 70 7.99 49.65 -29.17
N VAL A 71 9.18 49.05 -29.21
CA VAL A 71 9.53 47.85 -28.44
C VAL A 71 9.98 48.28 -27.04
N LEU A 72 9.38 47.69 -26.00
CA LEU A 72 9.67 48.01 -24.62
C LEU A 72 11.12 47.67 -24.25
N SER A 73 11.81 48.59 -23.57
CA SER A 73 13.18 48.34 -23.13
C SER A 73 13.23 47.28 -22.02
N TYR A 74 14.43 46.78 -21.72
CA TYR A 74 14.64 45.93 -20.56
C TYR A 74 14.31 46.65 -19.23
N HIS A 75 14.41 47.98 -19.19
CA HIS A 75 14.06 48.77 -18.02
C HIS A 75 12.53 48.86 -17.85
N ASP A 76 11.79 49.11 -18.92
CA ASP A 76 10.32 49.22 -18.89
C ASP A 76 9.67 47.89 -18.50
N ILE A 77 10.16 46.78 -19.07
CA ILE A 77 9.68 45.43 -18.72
C ILE A 77 10.01 45.11 -17.25
N ARG A 78 11.11 45.64 -16.69
CA ARG A 78 11.42 45.51 -15.25
C ARG A 78 10.52 46.36 -14.35
N LEU A 79 10.07 47.52 -14.81
CA LEU A 79 9.22 48.43 -14.05
C LEU A 79 7.74 47.99 -14.04
N TYR A 80 7.24 47.48 -15.16
CA TYR A 80 5.80 47.26 -15.37
C TYR A 80 5.35 45.79 -15.44
N ALA A 81 6.27 44.82 -15.41
CA ALA A 81 5.92 43.39 -15.26
C ALA A 81 5.91 42.94 -13.79
N SER A 82 5.17 41.88 -13.46
CA SER A 82 5.29 41.21 -12.15
C SER A 82 6.64 40.49 -12.02
N SER A 83 7.16 40.31 -10.79
CA SER A 83 8.50 39.70 -10.56
C SER A 83 8.67 38.35 -11.26
N GLU A 84 7.67 37.46 -11.14
CA GLU A 84 7.66 36.15 -11.79
C GLU A 84 7.68 36.24 -13.33
N THR A 85 7.11 37.30 -13.90
CA THR A 85 7.11 37.56 -15.35
C THR A 85 8.44 38.15 -15.81
N PHE A 86 9.02 39.06 -15.03
CA PHE A 86 10.34 39.63 -15.29
C PHE A 86 11.45 38.57 -15.18
N GLU A 87 11.43 37.71 -14.17
CA GLU A 87 12.39 36.60 -14.01
C GLU A 87 12.34 35.63 -15.20
N LYS A 88 11.15 35.37 -15.78
CA LYS A 88 11.01 34.58 -17.01
C LYS A 88 11.59 35.30 -18.23
N TYR A 89 11.32 36.60 -18.40
CA TYR A 89 11.89 37.40 -19.49
C TYR A 89 13.41 37.47 -19.42
N ASP A 90 13.98 37.73 -18.25
CA ASP A 90 15.43 37.76 -18.03
C ASP A 90 16.05 36.39 -18.32
N THR A 91 15.45 35.31 -17.81
CA THR A 91 15.86 33.93 -18.13
C THR A 91 15.82 33.63 -19.63
N PHE A 92 14.79 34.08 -20.36
CA PHE A 92 14.70 33.91 -21.81
C PHE A 92 15.76 34.75 -22.55
N LYS A 93 15.97 36.00 -22.13
CA LYS A 93 16.92 36.91 -22.76
C LYS A 93 18.37 36.47 -22.55
N ALA A 94 18.73 36.09 -21.33
CA ALA A 94 20.03 35.48 -21.01
C ALA A 94 20.25 34.19 -21.82
N ARG A 95 19.25 33.30 -21.91
CA ARG A 95 19.34 32.08 -22.72
C ARG A 95 19.48 32.36 -24.23
N ALA A 96 18.87 33.42 -24.76
CA ALA A 96 19.04 33.78 -26.17
C ALA A 96 20.46 34.27 -26.46
N LEU A 97 21.00 35.20 -25.64
CA LEU A 97 22.39 35.66 -25.77
C LEU A 97 23.40 34.51 -25.64
N ILE A 98 23.16 33.57 -24.73
CA ILE A 98 23.99 32.36 -24.56
C ILE A 98 23.88 31.39 -25.75
N ASN A 99 22.77 31.41 -26.50
CA ASN A 99 22.59 30.62 -27.73
C ASN A 99 23.18 31.28 -28.99
N GLU A 100 23.69 32.51 -28.91
CA GLU A 100 24.33 33.22 -30.02
C GLU A 100 25.84 32.92 -30.11
N ASP A 101 26.43 32.33 -29.06
CA ASP A 101 27.79 31.78 -29.07
C ASP A 101 27.82 30.42 -29.83
N PRO A 102 28.63 30.28 -30.90
CA PRO A 102 28.63 29.08 -31.75
C PRO A 102 29.30 27.85 -31.11
N ASP A 103 30.14 28.03 -30.07
CA ASP A 103 30.77 26.94 -29.33
C ASP A 103 29.96 26.57 -28.06
N PHE A 104 29.01 27.40 -27.60
CA PHE A 104 28.17 27.08 -26.44
C PHE A 104 27.12 26.00 -26.71
N ARG A 105 27.01 25.02 -25.81
CA ARG A 105 26.01 23.94 -25.88
C ARG A 105 25.36 23.66 -24.53
N TRP A 106 24.03 23.59 -24.53
CA TRP A 106 23.22 23.13 -23.40
C TRP A 106 23.29 21.61 -23.25
N CYS A 107 23.28 21.14 -22.01
CA CYS A 107 23.09 19.73 -21.72
C CYS A 107 21.73 19.23 -22.23
N ARG A 108 21.72 18.03 -22.82
CA ARG A 108 20.50 17.34 -23.28
C ARG A 108 19.96 16.30 -22.29
N ALA A 109 20.65 16.05 -21.18
CA ALA A 109 20.20 15.08 -20.17
C ALA A 109 18.93 15.57 -19.45
N SER A 110 17.94 14.68 -19.33
CA SER A 110 16.63 14.99 -18.73
C SER A 110 16.78 15.50 -17.29
N GLY A 111 16.47 16.78 -17.06
CA GLY A 111 16.56 17.43 -15.75
C GLY A 111 17.87 18.18 -15.48
N CYS A 112 18.85 18.19 -16.40
CA CYS A 112 20.04 19.03 -16.28
C CYS A 112 19.83 20.37 -16.99
N ASN A 113 19.99 21.48 -16.25
CA ASN A 113 19.90 22.85 -16.79
C ASN A 113 21.28 23.49 -17.08
N SER A 114 22.37 22.73 -16.98
CA SER A 114 23.73 23.22 -17.24
C SER A 114 24.01 23.36 -18.74
N GLY A 115 24.81 24.35 -19.11
CA GLY A 115 25.42 24.46 -20.43
C GLY A 115 26.87 24.92 -20.31
N GLN A 116 27.66 24.71 -21.36
CA GLN A 116 29.09 24.99 -21.37
C GLN A 116 29.58 25.24 -22.80
N ILE A 117 30.70 25.95 -22.93
CA ILE A 117 31.43 26.08 -24.20
C ILE A 117 32.11 24.74 -24.52
N HIS A 118 31.92 24.23 -25.73
CA HIS A 118 32.49 22.98 -26.24
C HIS A 118 33.26 23.26 -27.54
N THR A 119 34.54 23.65 -27.41
CA THR A 119 35.42 23.89 -28.55
C THR A 119 35.75 22.58 -29.27
N THR A 120 35.11 22.39 -30.41
CA THR A 120 35.16 21.15 -31.21
C THR A 120 36.57 20.72 -31.60
N GLY A 121 37.49 21.67 -31.78
CA GLY A 121 38.90 21.43 -32.15
C GLY A 121 39.78 20.77 -31.08
N VAL A 122 39.31 20.61 -29.83
CA VAL A 122 40.12 20.01 -28.73
C VAL A 122 39.45 18.79 -28.11
N ALA A 123 38.12 18.81 -27.94
CA ALA A 123 37.36 17.74 -27.28
C ALA A 123 36.70 16.73 -28.25
N GLY A 124 36.78 16.97 -29.56
CA GLY A 124 36.15 16.14 -30.59
C GLY A 124 34.62 16.07 -30.46
N ASN A 125 34.03 14.98 -30.94
CA ASN A 125 32.57 14.81 -31.04
C ASN A 125 31.89 14.43 -29.70
N ILE A 126 32.58 14.52 -28.56
CA ILE A 126 32.11 14.05 -27.25
C ILE A 126 31.72 15.23 -26.35
N PHE A 127 30.46 15.64 -26.36
CA PHE A 127 29.99 16.60 -25.35
C PHE A 127 29.81 15.88 -24.01
N THR A 128 30.57 16.28 -22.99
CA THR A 128 30.47 15.75 -21.63
C THR A 128 30.07 16.87 -20.67
N CYS A 129 28.86 16.79 -20.11
CA CYS A 129 28.30 17.86 -19.27
C CYS A 129 28.99 17.95 -17.90
N LEU A 130 29.66 19.06 -17.62
CA LEU A 130 30.33 19.34 -16.33
C LEU A 130 29.35 19.34 -15.14
N GLY A 131 28.07 19.68 -15.35
CA GLY A 131 27.06 19.74 -14.29
C GLY A 131 26.39 18.40 -13.90
N CYS A 132 26.52 17.33 -14.71
CA CYS A 132 25.87 16.04 -14.42
C CYS A 132 26.60 14.79 -14.95
N GLY A 133 27.74 14.94 -15.62
CA GLY A 133 28.54 13.84 -16.16
C GLY A 133 28.00 13.17 -17.43
N SER A 134 26.83 13.57 -17.95
CA SER A 134 26.24 12.95 -19.14
C SER A 134 27.11 13.17 -20.39
N LYS A 135 27.46 12.08 -21.09
CA LYS A 135 28.02 12.12 -22.45
C LYS A 135 26.91 12.15 -23.50
N THR A 136 27.09 12.93 -24.56
CA THR A 136 26.28 12.89 -25.80
C THR A 136 27.17 13.13 -27.01
N CYS A 137 26.88 12.47 -28.13
CA CYS A 137 27.55 12.79 -29.39
C CYS A 137 27.11 14.18 -29.89
N VAL A 138 28.07 14.98 -30.36
CA VAL A 138 27.83 16.31 -30.95
C VAL A 138 27.12 16.22 -32.32
N VAL A 139 27.21 15.06 -32.98
CA VAL A 139 26.57 14.79 -34.29
C VAL A 139 25.18 14.15 -34.09
N HIS A 140 25.07 13.15 -33.22
CA HIS A 140 23.86 12.35 -33.03
C HIS A 140 23.08 12.75 -31.78
N GLU A 141 22.63 14.01 -31.77
CA GLU A 141 22.04 14.68 -30.60
C GLU A 141 21.12 13.75 -29.76
N ASN A 142 21.36 13.76 -28.44
CA ASN A 142 20.75 12.88 -27.42
C ASN A 142 21.27 11.43 -27.37
N THR A 143 22.15 11.00 -28.27
CA THR A 143 22.74 9.65 -28.26
C THR A 143 24.26 9.72 -28.09
N TRP A 144 24.80 8.96 -27.14
CA TRP A 144 26.23 8.66 -27.08
C TRP A 144 26.47 7.24 -27.62
N HIS A 145 27.56 7.07 -28.36
CA HIS A 145 27.99 5.79 -28.90
C HIS A 145 29.50 5.66 -28.70
N GLU A 146 29.93 4.53 -28.15
CA GLU A 146 31.28 4.33 -27.61
C GLU A 146 31.90 3.10 -28.29
N GLY A 147 33.04 3.30 -28.98
CA GLY A 147 33.70 2.26 -29.77
C GLY A 147 33.25 2.15 -31.24
N GLU A 148 32.20 2.86 -31.66
CA GLU A 148 31.78 2.98 -33.08
C GLU A 148 31.83 4.46 -33.52
N SER A 149 32.27 4.71 -34.75
CA SER A 149 32.32 6.05 -35.34
C SER A 149 30.92 6.57 -35.70
N CYS A 150 30.83 7.86 -36.08
CA CYS A 150 29.55 8.44 -36.48
C CYS A 150 28.96 7.75 -37.73
N ALA A 151 29.78 7.45 -38.74
CA ALA A 151 29.32 6.78 -39.96
C ALA A 151 28.79 5.36 -39.69
N GLU A 152 29.44 4.61 -38.79
CA GLU A 152 29.01 3.26 -38.41
C GLU A 152 27.68 3.29 -37.62
N PHE A 153 27.48 4.30 -36.76
CA PHE A 153 26.21 4.54 -36.07
C PHE A 153 25.07 4.90 -37.05
N ASP A 154 25.35 5.72 -38.07
CA ASP A 154 24.40 6.06 -39.13
C ASP A 154 24.01 4.84 -39.97
N ASP A 155 24.97 4.05 -40.45
CA ASP A 155 24.69 2.81 -41.20
C ASP A 155 23.88 1.80 -40.37
N ARG A 156 24.15 1.71 -39.07
CA ARG A 156 23.39 0.86 -38.14
C ARG A 156 21.96 1.34 -37.89
N THR A 157 21.64 2.63 -38.12
CA THR A 157 20.31 3.21 -37.83
C THR A 157 19.50 3.55 -39.08
N SER A 158 20.13 3.81 -40.23
CA SER A 158 19.48 4.07 -41.52
C SER A 158 18.57 2.91 -41.95
N GLY A 159 19.09 1.68 -41.90
CA GLY A 159 18.37 0.45 -42.22
C GLY A 159 17.20 0.12 -41.27
N ARG A 160 17.10 0.81 -40.12
CA ARG A 160 15.95 0.73 -39.21
C ARG A 160 14.85 1.72 -39.64
N LYS A 161 15.20 3.01 -39.79
CA LYS A 161 14.27 4.06 -40.25
C LYS A 161 13.55 3.66 -41.53
N GLN A 162 14.27 3.08 -42.50
CA GLN A 162 13.72 2.72 -43.81
C GLN A 162 12.76 1.51 -43.76
N ARG A 163 12.89 0.62 -42.77
CA ARG A 163 11.94 -0.48 -42.53
C ARG A 163 10.69 0.01 -41.80
N GLU A 164 10.87 0.87 -40.80
CA GLU A 164 9.78 1.47 -40.03
C GLU A 164 8.91 2.38 -40.94
N HIS A 165 9.52 3.23 -41.77
CA HIS A 165 8.81 4.05 -42.77
C HIS A 165 7.98 3.19 -43.74
N LYS A 166 8.60 2.19 -44.37
CA LYS A 166 7.92 1.30 -45.32
C LYS A 166 6.75 0.54 -44.67
N ALA A 167 6.90 0.05 -43.45
CA ALA A 167 5.81 -0.61 -42.72
C ALA A 167 4.66 0.36 -42.39
N GLN A 168 4.98 1.63 -42.08
CA GLN A 168 4.01 2.67 -41.77
C GLN A 168 3.28 3.22 -43.01
N GLU A 169 3.96 3.29 -44.16
CA GLU A 169 3.35 3.52 -45.47
C GLU A 169 2.43 2.37 -45.88
N GLU A 170 2.88 1.11 -45.77
CA GLU A 170 2.05 -0.05 -46.08
C GLU A 170 0.81 -0.13 -45.17
N ALA A 171 0.94 0.21 -43.88
CA ALA A 171 -0.20 0.29 -42.96
C ALA A 171 -1.18 1.40 -43.35
N SER A 172 -0.67 2.59 -43.69
CA SER A 172 -1.49 3.73 -44.14
C SER A 172 -2.23 3.41 -45.45
N VAL A 173 -1.53 2.85 -46.45
CA VAL A 173 -2.12 2.45 -47.73
C VAL A 173 -3.18 1.36 -47.56
N ARG A 174 -2.97 0.37 -46.67
CA ARG A 174 -4.00 -0.62 -46.33
C ARG A 174 -5.24 0.03 -45.71
N LYS A 175 -5.06 0.98 -44.78
CA LYS A 175 -6.17 1.68 -44.10
C LYS A 175 -6.95 2.61 -45.03
N ILE A 176 -6.26 3.34 -45.92
CA ILE A 176 -6.89 4.17 -46.96
C ILE A 176 -7.71 3.31 -47.94
N LYS A 177 -7.18 2.15 -48.37
CA LYS A 177 -7.90 1.18 -49.23
C LYS A 177 -9.13 0.54 -48.56
N GLN A 178 -9.22 0.55 -47.23
CA GLN A 178 -10.38 0.04 -46.49
C GLN A 178 -11.46 1.11 -46.26
N LEU A 179 -11.08 2.39 -46.18
CA LEU A 179 -11.99 3.50 -45.87
C LEU A 179 -12.48 4.27 -47.11
N THR A 180 -11.84 4.11 -48.26
CA THR A 180 -12.17 4.82 -49.50
C THR A 180 -12.48 3.88 -50.66
N ARG A 181 -13.32 4.34 -51.60
CA ARG A 181 -13.62 3.67 -52.87
C ARG A 181 -13.44 4.64 -54.03
N LYS A 182 -12.96 4.17 -55.18
CA LYS A 182 -12.92 4.96 -56.41
C LYS A 182 -14.33 5.23 -56.93
N CYS A 183 -14.54 6.40 -57.52
CA CYS A 183 -15.77 6.73 -58.22
C CYS A 183 -15.95 5.81 -59.45
N PRO A 184 -17.16 5.26 -59.69
CA PRO A 184 -17.47 4.51 -60.92
C PRO A 184 -17.88 5.42 -62.10
N GLY A 185 -17.81 6.74 -61.95
CA GLY A 185 -18.18 7.70 -62.99
C GLY A 185 -17.20 7.70 -64.17
N PRO A 186 -17.67 7.71 -65.43
CA PRO A 186 -16.80 7.72 -66.61
C PRO A 186 -15.74 8.84 -66.55
N GLY A 187 -14.47 8.45 -66.59
CA GLY A 187 -13.32 9.38 -66.54
C GLY A 187 -12.99 9.96 -65.15
N CYS A 188 -13.66 9.56 -64.07
CA CYS A 188 -13.41 10.10 -62.73
C CYS A 188 -12.68 9.11 -61.80
N ASP A 189 -11.35 9.21 -61.71
CA ASP A 189 -10.53 8.31 -60.88
C ASP A 189 -10.42 8.76 -59.38
N TRP A 190 -11.43 9.47 -58.87
CA TRP A 190 -11.38 10.09 -57.53
C TRP A 190 -11.76 9.12 -56.41
N ASN A 191 -11.00 9.12 -55.32
CA ASN A 191 -11.32 8.36 -54.11
C ASN A 191 -12.36 9.13 -53.26
N ILE A 192 -13.43 8.42 -52.90
CA ILE A 192 -14.55 8.91 -52.08
C ILE A 192 -14.55 8.12 -50.78
N GLN A 193 -14.87 8.76 -49.65
CA GLN A 193 -15.10 8.12 -48.36
C GLN A 193 -16.61 8.05 -48.09
N LYS A 194 -17.10 7.04 -47.35
CA LYS A 194 -18.52 6.97 -47.02
C LYS A 194 -18.92 8.06 -46.03
N ASN A 195 -19.99 8.78 -46.34
CA ASN A 195 -20.72 9.59 -45.35
C ASN A 195 -21.74 8.69 -44.66
N ASP A 196 -21.90 8.80 -43.35
CA ASP A 196 -22.80 7.91 -42.59
C ASP A 196 -24.28 8.12 -42.94
N GLY A 197 -25.06 7.04 -42.84
CA GLY A 197 -26.52 7.05 -42.93
C GLY A 197 -27.14 6.67 -44.29
N CYS A 198 -26.42 6.69 -45.42
CA CYS A 198 -26.99 6.34 -46.73
C CYS A 198 -26.06 5.50 -47.62
N ASP A 199 -26.62 4.64 -48.47
CA ASP A 199 -25.89 3.89 -49.50
C ASP A 199 -25.94 4.55 -50.89
N HIS A 200 -26.78 5.56 -51.11
CA HIS A 200 -26.67 6.41 -52.29
C HIS A 200 -25.57 7.46 -52.05
N MET A 201 -24.63 7.57 -52.98
CA MET A 201 -23.55 8.56 -52.91
C MET A 201 -23.31 9.28 -54.24
N THR A 202 -23.13 10.59 -54.13
CA THR A 202 -22.77 11.48 -55.24
C THR A 202 -21.28 11.82 -55.13
N CYS A 203 -20.53 11.69 -56.23
CA CYS A 203 -19.13 12.09 -56.26
C CYS A 203 -18.98 13.62 -56.25
N THR A 204 -18.31 14.15 -55.23
CA THR A 204 -18.05 15.59 -55.10
C THR A 204 -17.20 16.20 -56.22
N LYS A 205 -16.45 15.39 -56.98
CA LYS A 205 -15.59 15.86 -58.09
C LYS A 205 -16.29 15.85 -59.47
N CYS A 206 -17.23 14.96 -59.72
CA CYS A 206 -17.87 14.82 -61.05
C CYS A 206 -19.40 14.76 -61.05
N GLY A 207 -20.06 14.85 -59.88
CA GLY A 207 -21.52 14.76 -59.76
C GLY A 207 -22.11 13.39 -60.09
N TYR A 208 -21.30 12.36 -60.28
CA TYR A 208 -21.79 11.01 -60.62
C TYR A 208 -22.43 10.33 -59.40
N GLU A 209 -23.60 9.73 -59.61
CA GLU A 209 -24.47 9.19 -58.58
C GLU A 209 -24.47 7.66 -58.63
N PHE A 210 -24.14 7.01 -57.52
CA PHE A 210 -23.94 5.56 -57.48
C PHE A 210 -24.29 4.93 -56.13
N CYS A 211 -24.49 3.62 -56.11
CA CYS A 211 -24.65 2.86 -54.86
C CYS A 211 -23.27 2.54 -54.26
N TRP A 212 -23.00 2.95 -53.01
CA TRP A 212 -21.74 2.71 -52.31
C TRP A 212 -21.36 1.22 -52.25
N ILE A 213 -22.35 0.33 -52.08
CA ILE A 213 -22.14 -1.12 -51.90
C ILE A 213 -21.66 -1.78 -53.20
N CYS A 214 -22.40 -1.58 -54.31
CA CYS A 214 -22.17 -2.29 -55.57
C CYS A 214 -21.65 -1.44 -56.73
N LEU A 215 -21.49 -0.13 -56.54
CA LEU A 215 -20.97 0.84 -57.52
C LEU A 215 -21.82 1.01 -58.80
N CYS A 216 -23.05 0.48 -58.83
CA CYS A 216 -23.97 0.69 -59.95
C CYS A 216 -24.41 2.16 -60.09
N ASP A 217 -24.64 2.61 -61.32
CA ASP A 217 -25.24 3.90 -61.65
C ASP A 217 -26.63 4.05 -61.00
N TYR A 218 -26.83 5.08 -60.18
CA TYR A 218 -28.11 5.33 -59.53
C TYR A 218 -29.18 5.83 -60.51
N LYS A 219 -28.79 6.46 -61.62
CA LYS A 219 -29.71 6.86 -62.70
C LYS A 219 -30.27 5.66 -63.46
N LYS A 220 -29.54 4.53 -63.45
CA LYS A 220 -30.03 3.23 -63.91
C LYS A 220 -30.98 2.58 -62.89
N VAL A 221 -30.74 2.72 -61.59
CA VAL A 221 -31.68 2.28 -60.53
C VAL A 221 -33.00 3.05 -60.61
N LEU A 222 -32.98 4.36 -60.83
CA LEU A 222 -34.19 5.17 -61.01
C LEU A 222 -35.02 4.79 -62.25
N ARG A 223 -34.40 4.20 -63.28
CA ARG A 223 -35.07 3.80 -64.54
C ARG A 223 -35.52 2.34 -64.57
N THR A 224 -34.75 1.44 -63.95
CA THR A 224 -34.96 -0.02 -63.99
C THR A 224 -35.34 -0.60 -62.63
N SER A 225 -35.65 0.26 -61.67
CA SER A 225 -35.83 -0.07 -60.24
C SER A 225 -34.59 -0.77 -59.66
N ASN A 226 -34.78 -1.36 -58.49
CA ASN A 226 -33.76 -2.11 -57.74
C ASN A 226 -33.09 -3.25 -58.56
N ALA A 227 -33.70 -3.71 -59.66
CA ALA A 227 -33.12 -4.66 -60.61
C ALA A 227 -31.95 -4.11 -61.46
N ALA A 228 -31.48 -2.89 -61.16
CA ALA A 228 -30.24 -2.33 -61.73
C ALA A 228 -29.01 -2.41 -60.80
N HIS A 229 -29.18 -2.84 -59.55
CA HIS A 229 -28.06 -3.13 -58.64
C HIS A 229 -27.27 -4.37 -59.09
N GLU A 230 -26.16 -4.67 -58.44
CA GLU A 230 -25.53 -6.00 -58.57
C GLU A 230 -26.21 -7.03 -57.66
N ARG A 231 -26.17 -8.31 -58.05
CA ARG A 231 -26.81 -9.42 -57.29
C ARG A 231 -26.30 -9.61 -55.85
N PHE A 232 -25.12 -9.08 -55.52
CA PHE A 232 -24.55 -9.10 -54.16
C PHE A 232 -24.95 -7.87 -53.33
N CYS A 233 -25.67 -6.91 -53.90
CA CYS A 233 -26.15 -5.73 -53.18
C CYS A 233 -27.38 -6.08 -52.34
N SER A 234 -27.44 -5.55 -51.12
CA SER A 234 -28.61 -5.61 -50.24
C SER A 234 -29.90 -5.06 -50.86
N HIS A 235 -29.77 -4.24 -51.90
CA HIS A 235 -30.87 -3.58 -52.60
C HIS A 235 -31.35 -4.33 -53.85
N TRP A 236 -30.76 -5.47 -54.23
CA TRP A 236 -31.19 -6.27 -55.40
C TRP A 236 -32.47 -7.10 -55.11
N PRO A 237 -33.46 -7.17 -56.03
CA PRO A 237 -34.70 -7.90 -55.82
C PRO A 237 -34.54 -9.41 -56.04
N THR A 238 -34.88 -10.19 -55.02
CA THR A 238 -34.96 -11.66 -55.11
C THR A 238 -36.25 -12.10 -55.81
N MET A 239 -36.13 -12.82 -56.93
CA MET A 239 -37.32 -13.32 -57.66
C MET A 239 -37.98 -14.49 -56.93
N SER A 240 -39.20 -14.29 -56.45
CA SER A 240 -40.15 -15.39 -56.20
C SER A 240 -41.04 -15.58 -57.43
N MET A 241 -40.73 -16.57 -58.27
CA MET A 241 -41.62 -16.97 -59.37
C MET A 241 -42.72 -17.92 -58.89
N ARG A 242 -43.93 -17.75 -59.42
CA ARG A 242 -45.06 -18.66 -59.17
C ARG A 242 -45.01 -19.88 -60.11
N VAL A 243 -45.47 -21.00 -59.59
CA VAL A 243 -45.43 -22.37 -60.13
C VAL A 243 -46.24 -22.56 -61.43
N THR A 244 -45.76 -23.40 -62.36
CA THR A 244 -46.59 -24.38 -63.10
C THR A 244 -45.80 -25.56 -63.71
N ARG A 245 -45.83 -26.70 -63.00
CA ARG A 245 -45.91 -28.10 -63.48
C ARG A 245 -45.75 -28.39 -64.99
N SER A 246 -44.67 -29.07 -65.40
CA SER A 246 -44.67 -30.33 -66.21
C SER A 246 -43.24 -30.80 -66.62
N GLN A 247 -43.11 -32.08 -66.98
CA GLN A 247 -41.99 -32.79 -67.66
C GLN A 247 -40.53 -32.44 -67.21
N ALA A 248 -39.81 -33.25 -66.42
CA ALA A 248 -39.31 -34.63 -66.63
C ALA A 248 -38.05 -34.75 -67.53
N GLY A 249 -36.94 -35.19 -66.93
CA GLY A 249 -35.81 -35.84 -67.65
C GLY A 249 -34.42 -35.20 -67.50
N LYS A 250 -33.49 -35.98 -66.93
CA LYS A 250 -32.00 -35.86 -66.97
C LYS A 250 -31.34 -34.71 -66.16
N THR A 251 -30.31 -35.09 -65.42
CA THR A 251 -29.41 -34.23 -64.64
C THR A 251 -28.23 -33.74 -65.49
N PRO A 252 -27.93 -32.42 -65.50
CA PRO A 252 -26.60 -31.91 -65.85
C PRO A 252 -25.65 -32.01 -64.64
N GLN A 253 -24.35 -32.16 -64.89
CA GLN A 253 -23.33 -32.25 -63.82
C GLN A 253 -23.00 -30.88 -63.21
N LYS A 254 -22.42 -30.91 -62.00
CA LYS A 254 -21.98 -29.77 -61.20
C LYS A 254 -20.48 -29.50 -61.41
N PRO A 255 -20.05 -28.34 -61.94
CA PRO A 255 -18.65 -27.91 -61.89
C PRO A 255 -18.28 -27.42 -60.48
N ASP A 256 -17.08 -27.73 -60.01
CA ASP A 256 -16.64 -27.38 -58.65
C ASP A 256 -16.18 -25.92 -58.50
N ARG A 257 -16.38 -25.39 -57.29
CA ARG A 257 -15.72 -24.18 -56.76
C ARG A 257 -15.53 -24.31 -55.24
N PRO A 258 -14.34 -24.66 -54.75
CA PRO A 258 -14.04 -24.67 -53.31
C PRO A 258 -13.80 -23.23 -52.79
N GLY A 259 -13.99 -23.02 -51.48
CA GLY A 259 -13.36 -21.89 -50.79
C GLY A 259 -14.24 -20.87 -50.04
N PHE A 260 -15.52 -21.16 -49.76
CA PHE A 260 -16.31 -20.33 -48.82
C PHE A 260 -17.11 -21.20 -47.84
N VAL A 261 -16.95 -20.92 -46.55
CA VAL A 261 -17.78 -21.45 -45.45
C VAL A 261 -18.31 -20.26 -44.68
N GLU A 262 -19.62 -20.22 -44.48
CA GLU A 262 -20.33 -19.10 -43.86
C GLU A 262 -20.18 -19.12 -42.33
N THR A 263 -20.22 -17.93 -41.70
CA THR A 263 -20.35 -17.80 -40.25
C THR A 263 -21.83 -17.80 -39.84
N PRO A 264 -22.34 -18.79 -39.09
CA PRO A 264 -23.78 -18.89 -38.81
C PRO A 264 -24.29 -17.80 -37.87
N GLY A 265 -25.25 -17.01 -38.35
CA GLY A 265 -26.06 -16.11 -37.52
C GLY A 265 -27.08 -16.86 -36.65
N ARG A 266 -27.36 -16.34 -35.46
CA ARG A 266 -28.22 -16.96 -34.43
C ARG A 266 -29.65 -16.40 -34.47
N ARG A 267 -30.71 -17.26 -34.48
CA ARG A 267 -31.90 -17.18 -33.55
C ARG A 267 -33.10 -18.13 -33.83
N LYS A 268 -33.57 -18.77 -32.74
CA LYS A 268 -34.97 -18.99 -32.25
C LYS A 268 -36.01 -19.87 -33.01
N SER A 269 -36.53 -20.86 -32.24
CA SER A 269 -37.94 -21.39 -32.21
C SER A 269 -38.45 -22.22 -33.41
N GLN A 270 -39.39 -23.18 -33.30
CA GLN A 270 -40.24 -23.60 -32.15
C GLN A 270 -40.71 -25.08 -32.23
N ARG A 271 -40.73 -25.79 -31.07
CA ARG A 271 -41.43 -27.04 -30.66
C ARG A 271 -41.99 -28.11 -31.65
N LYS A 272 -41.75 -29.38 -31.24
CA LYS A 272 -42.55 -30.64 -31.44
C LYS A 272 -42.44 -31.33 -32.83
N SER A 273 -42.50 -32.67 -32.95
CA SER A 273 -42.86 -33.77 -32.00
C SER A 273 -42.32 -35.17 -32.39
N LEU A 274 -42.06 -36.03 -31.38
CA LEU A 274 -41.93 -37.52 -31.42
C LEU A 274 -40.77 -38.10 -32.28
N ALA A 275 -40.19 -39.29 -32.02
CA ALA A 275 -40.31 -40.28 -30.92
C ALA A 275 -38.92 -40.92 -30.60
N SER A 276 -38.88 -42.12 -30.00
CA SER A 276 -37.69 -42.91 -29.61
C SER A 276 -36.96 -43.55 -30.83
N ASP A 277 -35.77 -44.18 -30.81
CA ASP A 277 -34.82 -44.74 -29.81
C ASP A 277 -33.36 -44.52 -30.34
N GLY A 278 -32.23 -44.86 -29.68
CA GLY A 278 -31.92 -45.45 -28.36
C GLY A 278 -30.41 -45.76 -28.19
N TYR A 279 -29.98 -46.11 -26.96
CA TYR A 279 -28.66 -46.64 -26.48
C TYR A 279 -27.32 -46.38 -27.24
N GLU A 280 -26.43 -45.61 -26.55
CA GLU A 280 -25.00 -45.89 -26.33
C GLU A 280 -23.90 -45.71 -27.43
N SER A 281 -22.66 -45.60 -26.93
CA SER A 281 -21.33 -45.51 -27.59
C SER A 281 -20.85 -44.13 -28.10
N THR A 282 -19.62 -43.78 -27.70
CA THR A 282 -18.82 -42.64 -28.16
C THR A 282 -17.76 -43.09 -29.18
N PRO A 283 -17.46 -42.24 -30.18
CA PRO A 283 -16.13 -42.23 -30.79
C PRO A 283 -15.43 -40.86 -30.69
N GLU A 284 -14.10 -40.90 -30.64
CA GLU A 284 -13.20 -39.75 -30.74
C GLU A 284 -13.00 -39.33 -32.22
N PRO A 285 -12.52 -38.10 -32.49
CA PRO A 285 -11.96 -37.72 -33.78
C PRO A 285 -10.42 -37.58 -33.70
N GLU A 286 -9.68 -38.60 -34.13
CA GLU A 286 -8.22 -38.52 -34.27
C GLU A 286 -7.76 -37.78 -35.56
N ASN A 287 -6.69 -37.01 -35.39
CA ASN A 287 -5.55 -36.83 -36.31
C ASN A 287 -5.79 -36.54 -37.82
N PHE A 288 -5.57 -35.27 -38.19
CA PHE A 288 -4.93 -34.89 -39.46
C PHE A 288 -3.49 -34.39 -39.19
N LEU A 289 -2.51 -35.31 -39.19
CA LEU A 289 -1.08 -34.99 -39.13
C LEU A 289 -0.21 -36.13 -39.69
N LYS A 290 0.66 -35.82 -40.67
CA LYS A 290 1.92 -36.50 -41.10
C LYS A 290 2.19 -36.27 -42.60
N PRO A 291 3.41 -36.47 -43.12
CA PRO A 291 4.72 -36.39 -42.45
C PRO A 291 5.77 -35.57 -43.22
N PHE A 292 6.91 -35.28 -42.58
CA PHE A 292 8.21 -35.37 -43.27
C PHE A 292 9.19 -36.18 -42.41
N LYS A 293 10.25 -36.70 -43.03
CA LYS A 293 10.92 -37.94 -42.57
C LYS A 293 11.97 -37.75 -41.47
N SER A 294 12.14 -38.81 -40.69
CA SER A 294 13.34 -39.11 -39.89
C SER A 294 13.66 -40.61 -40.00
N ASN A 295 14.90 -40.93 -40.35
CA ASN A 295 15.55 -42.23 -40.13
C ASN A 295 16.61 -41.95 -39.03
N GLU A 296 16.62 -42.65 -37.90
CA GLU A 296 17.25 -43.98 -37.68
C GLU A 296 18.79 -43.94 -37.80
N SER A 297 19.57 -44.49 -36.85
CA SER A 297 19.22 -45.28 -35.65
C SER A 297 20.30 -45.17 -34.54
N ASP A 298 19.98 -45.69 -33.35
CA ASP A 298 20.89 -46.15 -32.26
C ASP A 298 21.89 -45.11 -31.65
N VAL A 299 22.48 -45.25 -30.45
CA VAL A 299 22.52 -46.29 -29.40
C VAL A 299 22.25 -45.62 -28.03
N LYS A 300 21.82 -46.38 -27.01
CA LYS A 300 21.90 -46.00 -25.58
C LYS A 300 22.85 -46.96 -24.86
N LYS A 301 23.59 -46.47 -23.84
CA LYS A 301 24.78 -47.04 -23.16
C LYS A 301 26.09 -46.44 -23.72
N GLU A 302 27.18 -46.33 -22.96
CA GLU A 302 27.43 -46.68 -21.55
C GLU A 302 28.31 -45.57 -20.91
N ALA A 303 28.59 -45.64 -19.61
CA ALA A 303 29.60 -44.80 -18.97
C ALA A 303 30.71 -45.70 -18.42
N GLU A 304 31.99 -45.39 -18.67
CA GLU A 304 33.10 -45.67 -17.74
C GLU A 304 34.42 -44.98 -18.17
N GLU A 305 35.53 -45.33 -17.52
CA GLU A 305 36.64 -44.43 -17.17
C GLU A 305 37.84 -44.30 -18.15
N LYS A 306 38.67 -43.28 -17.85
CA LYS A 306 40.16 -43.26 -17.90
C LYS A 306 40.93 -43.29 -19.25
N SER A 307 41.49 -42.10 -19.53
CA SER A 307 42.95 -41.85 -19.62
C SER A 307 43.70 -41.90 -20.97
N ASN A 308 44.60 -40.91 -21.10
CA ASN A 308 45.91 -40.86 -21.78
C ASN A 308 46.16 -41.65 -23.08
N GLY A 309 46.46 -40.92 -24.16
CA GLY A 309 47.12 -41.43 -25.37
C GLY A 309 47.80 -40.29 -26.13
N HIS A 310 49.03 -40.51 -26.65
CA HIS A 310 49.89 -39.44 -27.20
C HIS A 310 50.21 -39.64 -28.70
N ALA A 311 50.27 -38.49 -29.42
CA ALA A 311 51.22 -38.18 -30.49
C ALA A 311 51.08 -38.78 -31.92
N ASN A 312 51.82 -38.12 -32.82
CA ASN A 312 52.14 -38.39 -34.23
C ASN A 312 51.02 -38.23 -35.30
N GLY A 313 51.31 -37.64 -36.48
CA GLY A 313 52.55 -36.94 -36.88
C GLY A 313 52.71 -36.64 -38.38
N ASN A 314 53.77 -35.89 -38.71
CA ASN A 314 54.38 -35.60 -40.03
C ASN A 314 53.60 -34.74 -41.06
N GLY A 315 54.34 -33.97 -41.89
CA GLY A 315 53.73 -33.07 -42.89
C GLY A 315 54.61 -32.27 -43.89
N HIS A 316 55.95 -32.23 -43.75
CA HIS A 316 56.91 -31.57 -44.69
C HIS A 316 56.91 -30.02 -44.77
N ALA A 317 57.87 -29.46 -45.52
CA ALA A 317 58.45 -28.11 -45.33
C ALA A 317 59.13 -27.51 -46.60
N ASN A 318 59.91 -26.42 -46.41
CA ASN A 318 60.63 -25.54 -47.36
C ASN A 318 59.81 -24.34 -47.89
N GLY A 319 60.37 -23.13 -48.11
CA GLY A 319 61.77 -22.69 -47.97
C GLY A 319 61.96 -21.16 -47.87
N ASN A 320 63.22 -20.70 -47.76
CA ASN A 320 63.65 -19.40 -47.23
C ASN A 320 63.22 -18.11 -48.01
N GLY A 321 63.08 -17.02 -47.25
CA GLY A 321 63.18 -15.63 -47.72
C GLY A 321 63.15 -14.60 -46.58
N HIS A 322 64.17 -13.74 -46.45
CA HIS A 322 64.18 -12.57 -45.53
C HIS A 322 63.74 -11.30 -46.33
N THR A 323 63.35 -10.14 -45.76
CA THR A 323 63.54 -9.53 -44.43
C THR A 323 62.30 -8.73 -43.95
N ASN A 324 62.30 -8.35 -42.66
CA ASN A 324 61.71 -7.16 -42.01
C ASN A 324 60.30 -6.62 -42.42
N GLY A 325 59.42 -6.41 -41.42
CA GLY A 325 58.47 -5.28 -41.48
C GLY A 325 57.14 -5.39 -40.72
N TYR A 326 57.14 -5.09 -39.42
CA TYR A 326 55.96 -4.80 -38.58
C TYR A 326 54.87 -5.88 -38.40
N ALA A 327 54.20 -5.82 -37.25
CA ALA A 327 53.13 -6.75 -36.88
C ALA A 327 51.78 -6.03 -36.84
N ASN A 328 50.72 -6.74 -37.23
CA ASN A 328 49.36 -6.43 -36.81
C ASN A 328 48.55 -7.73 -36.72
N GLY A 329 48.02 -8.03 -35.53
CA GLY A 329 47.33 -9.28 -35.26
C GLY A 329 45.81 -9.13 -35.33
N HIS A 330 45.17 -9.87 -36.23
CA HIS A 330 43.71 -10.05 -36.23
C HIS A 330 43.34 -11.48 -35.82
N SER A 331 42.76 -11.64 -34.63
CA SER A 331 42.04 -12.85 -34.22
C SER A 331 40.56 -12.50 -34.01
N ASN A 332 39.68 -13.14 -34.78
CA ASN A 332 38.29 -12.71 -34.94
C ASN A 332 37.37 -13.44 -33.94
N GLY A 333 36.98 -12.77 -32.86
CA GLY A 333 36.14 -13.33 -31.78
C GLY A 333 34.66 -12.95 -31.87
N LYS A 334 33.89 -13.59 -32.76
CA LYS A 334 32.45 -13.32 -32.88
C LYS A 334 31.63 -13.98 -31.75
N ALA A 335 31.09 -13.16 -30.85
CA ALA A 335 30.01 -13.56 -29.94
C ALA A 335 28.64 -13.22 -30.56
N ASN A 336 27.85 -14.23 -30.93
CA ASN A 336 26.54 -14.02 -31.58
C ASN A 336 25.44 -13.68 -30.55
N GLY A 337 25.13 -12.40 -30.38
CA GLY A 337 23.99 -11.93 -29.60
C GLY A 337 22.71 -11.75 -30.43
N HIS A 338 21.84 -12.76 -30.50
CA HIS A 338 20.50 -12.60 -31.09
C HIS A 338 19.58 -11.77 -30.17
N ALA A 339 19.17 -10.59 -30.63
CA ALA A 339 18.12 -9.81 -29.98
C ALA A 339 16.76 -10.52 -30.15
N LYS A 340 16.08 -10.77 -29.02
CA LYS A 340 14.75 -11.37 -28.96
C LYS A 340 13.65 -10.36 -29.34
N SER A 341 12.60 -10.82 -30.04
CA SER A 341 11.46 -9.97 -30.40
C SER A 341 10.55 -9.70 -29.20
N GLU A 342 9.62 -8.75 -29.33
CA GLU A 342 8.64 -8.41 -28.28
C GLU A 342 7.79 -9.62 -27.84
N ARG A 343 7.45 -10.53 -28.76
CA ARG A 343 6.79 -11.81 -28.43
C ARG A 343 7.72 -12.74 -27.66
N ASP A 344 8.96 -12.88 -28.09
CA ASP A 344 9.96 -13.72 -27.41
C ASP A 344 10.29 -13.20 -26.00
N ILE A 345 10.21 -11.89 -25.78
CA ILE A 345 10.42 -11.24 -24.47
C ILE A 345 9.25 -11.50 -23.53
N VAL A 346 8.00 -11.33 -23.99
CA VAL A 346 6.80 -11.68 -23.22
C VAL A 346 6.75 -13.17 -22.90
N GLU A 347 7.14 -14.03 -23.86
CA GLU A 347 7.26 -15.46 -23.64
C GLU A 347 8.37 -15.81 -22.63
N LEU A 348 9.45 -15.02 -22.58
CA LEU A 348 10.54 -15.20 -21.61
C LEU A 348 10.14 -14.79 -20.18
N ASP A 349 9.50 -13.64 -19.98
CA ASP A 349 9.00 -13.20 -18.66
C ASP A 349 7.94 -14.18 -18.14
N TYR A 350 7.05 -14.67 -19.03
CA TYR A 350 6.11 -15.74 -18.72
C TYR A 350 6.81 -17.05 -18.30
N LYS A 351 7.84 -17.51 -19.03
CA LYS A 351 8.60 -18.72 -18.69
C LYS A 351 9.37 -18.56 -17.37
N MET A 352 9.93 -17.39 -17.11
CA MET A 352 10.62 -17.11 -15.83
C MET A 352 9.65 -17.02 -14.64
N GLU A 353 8.45 -16.44 -14.80
CA GLU A 353 7.40 -16.54 -13.77
C GLU A 353 6.92 -17.99 -13.58
N ALA A 354 6.76 -18.75 -14.67
CA ALA A 354 6.37 -20.16 -14.63
C ALA A 354 7.36 -21.00 -13.81
N GLU A 355 8.65 -20.91 -14.13
CA GLU A 355 9.72 -21.64 -13.44
C GLU A 355 9.85 -21.22 -11.96
N LYS A 356 9.68 -19.93 -11.65
CA LYS A 356 9.81 -19.41 -10.28
C LYS A 356 8.60 -19.71 -9.38
N PHE A 357 7.38 -19.67 -9.91
CA PHE A 357 6.14 -19.73 -9.11
C PHE A 357 5.29 -20.99 -9.33
N PHE A 358 5.51 -21.76 -10.39
CA PHE A 358 4.72 -22.96 -10.70
C PHE A 358 5.59 -24.23 -10.75
N SER A 359 6.48 -24.38 -9.75
CA SER A 359 7.20 -25.63 -9.51
C SER A 359 6.24 -26.81 -9.29
N PRO A 360 6.55 -28.04 -9.77
CA PRO A 360 5.64 -29.19 -9.66
C PRO A 360 5.20 -29.54 -8.23
N LYS A 361 6.04 -29.22 -7.23
CA LYS A 361 5.71 -29.29 -5.80
C LYS A 361 5.93 -27.92 -5.14
N ASP A 362 5.08 -27.58 -4.18
CA ASP A 362 5.18 -26.34 -3.39
C ASP A 362 5.88 -26.62 -2.05
N LYS A 363 7.21 -26.53 -2.02
CA LYS A 363 7.97 -26.71 -0.77
C LYS A 363 7.85 -25.51 0.17
N SER A 364 7.46 -24.35 -0.34
CA SER A 364 7.20 -23.14 0.46
C SER A 364 6.02 -23.34 1.43
N GLY A 365 4.92 -23.93 0.95
CA GLY A 365 3.72 -24.18 1.75
C GLY A 365 3.94 -25.02 3.02
N LEU A 366 5.02 -25.82 3.10
CA LEU A 366 5.38 -26.56 4.32
C LEU A 366 5.87 -25.66 5.46
N HIS A 367 6.26 -24.41 5.16
CA HIS A 367 6.78 -23.43 6.12
C HIS A 367 5.85 -22.22 6.32
N GLU A 368 4.91 -21.97 5.40
CA GLU A 368 3.90 -20.91 5.58
C GLU A 368 2.99 -21.21 6.78
N PHE A 369 2.49 -20.15 7.44
CA PHE A 369 1.55 -20.23 8.56
C PHE A 369 1.94 -21.18 9.72
N GLY A 370 3.25 -21.43 9.94
CA GLY A 370 3.72 -22.39 10.95
C GLY A 370 3.61 -23.86 10.51
N GLY A 371 3.53 -24.12 9.20
CA GLY A 371 3.40 -25.44 8.61
C GLY A 371 2.12 -26.16 9.04
N ALA A 372 2.14 -27.50 8.97
CA ALA A 372 0.98 -28.33 9.26
C ALA A 372 0.37 -28.10 10.67
N ILE A 373 1.18 -27.81 11.69
CA ILE A 373 0.69 -27.57 13.06
C ILE A 373 -0.02 -26.22 13.16
N GLY A 374 0.56 -25.16 12.57
CA GLY A 374 -0.04 -23.83 12.58
C GLY A 374 -1.30 -23.76 11.72
N MET A 375 -1.28 -24.32 10.50
CA MET A 375 -2.47 -24.45 9.66
C MET A 375 -3.56 -25.29 10.31
N GLY A 376 -3.20 -26.43 10.94
CA GLY A 376 -4.13 -27.26 11.70
C GLY A 376 -4.77 -26.50 12.86
N SER A 377 -3.97 -25.76 13.63
CA SER A 377 -4.45 -24.87 14.68
C SER A 377 -5.41 -23.81 14.14
N MET A 378 -5.08 -23.16 13.02
CA MET A 378 -5.92 -22.12 12.40
C MET A 378 -7.30 -22.66 11.96
N MET A 379 -7.38 -23.91 11.48
CA MET A 379 -8.66 -24.53 11.13
C MET A 379 -9.58 -24.75 12.34
N VAL A 380 -9.03 -24.98 13.54
CA VAL A 380 -9.82 -25.17 14.78
C VAL A 380 -10.09 -23.83 15.47
N CYS A 381 -9.07 -22.99 15.60
CA CYS A 381 -9.11 -21.76 16.38
C CYS A 381 -9.92 -20.63 15.72
N PHE A 382 -9.99 -20.54 14.38
CA PHE A 382 -10.82 -19.52 13.75
C PHE A 382 -12.33 -19.74 13.98
N PRO A 383 -12.91 -20.95 13.75
CA PRO A 383 -14.28 -21.24 14.16
C PRO A 383 -14.53 -20.99 15.66
N ALA A 384 -13.61 -21.42 16.54
CA ALA A 384 -13.74 -21.20 17.97
C ALA A 384 -13.76 -19.71 18.35
N LEU A 385 -12.90 -18.90 17.72
CA LEU A 385 -12.86 -17.45 17.90
C LEU A 385 -14.14 -16.78 17.41
N MET A 386 -14.72 -17.22 16.28
CA MET A 386 -16.01 -16.72 15.80
C MET A 386 -17.13 -16.95 16.81
N TYR A 387 -17.24 -18.15 17.37
CA TYR A 387 -18.20 -18.43 18.45
C TYR A 387 -17.94 -17.58 19.70
N TYR A 388 -16.68 -17.47 20.14
CA TYR A 388 -16.31 -16.66 21.31
C TYR A 388 -16.69 -15.18 21.14
N MET A 389 -16.40 -14.60 19.97
CA MET A 389 -16.73 -13.20 19.67
C MET A 389 -18.24 -12.96 19.54
N TRP A 390 -18.98 -13.87 18.90
CA TRP A 390 -20.44 -13.75 18.79
C TRP A 390 -21.13 -13.94 20.14
N ILE A 391 -20.67 -14.87 20.98
CA ILE A 391 -21.17 -15.02 22.36
C ILE A 391 -20.92 -13.74 23.16
N GLY A 392 -19.73 -13.16 23.06
CA GLY A 392 -19.42 -11.86 23.68
C GLY A 392 -20.33 -10.73 23.20
N ALA A 393 -20.54 -10.63 21.88
CA ALA A 393 -21.37 -9.61 21.26
C ALA A 393 -22.88 -9.74 21.52
N THR A 394 -23.35 -10.89 22.04
CA THR A 394 -24.79 -11.21 22.16
C THR A 394 -25.24 -11.50 23.61
N PHE A 395 -24.42 -12.18 24.42
CA PHE A 395 -24.79 -12.63 25.77
C PHE A 395 -23.99 -11.97 26.89
N TYR A 396 -22.92 -11.23 26.57
CA TYR A 396 -22.03 -10.57 27.54
C TYR A 396 -21.96 -9.05 27.35
N ASP A 397 -23.06 -8.39 26.92
CA ASP A 397 -23.14 -6.92 26.86
C ASP A 397 -21.99 -6.29 26.03
N GLY A 398 -21.71 -6.90 24.89
CA GLY A 398 -20.61 -6.52 23.99
C GLY A 398 -19.20 -6.80 24.51
N LYS A 399 -19.01 -7.40 25.70
CA LYS A 399 -17.71 -7.60 26.36
C LYS A 399 -17.16 -9.01 26.14
N PHE A 400 -15.88 -9.20 26.45
CA PHE A 400 -15.25 -10.52 26.41
C PHE A 400 -15.94 -11.49 27.38
N PRO A 401 -16.35 -12.70 26.95
CA PRO A 401 -16.82 -13.74 27.85
C PRO A 401 -15.75 -14.11 28.88
N THR A 402 -16.07 -13.95 30.16
CA THR A 402 -15.23 -14.30 31.31
C THR A 402 -15.99 -15.22 32.26
N PRO A 403 -15.30 -16.08 33.03
CA PRO A 403 -15.93 -16.83 34.11
C PRO A 403 -16.52 -15.88 35.16
N THR A 404 -17.66 -16.25 35.75
CA THR A 404 -18.21 -15.54 36.91
C THR A 404 -17.43 -15.87 38.18
N GLU A 405 -17.57 -15.06 39.22
CA GLU A 405 -16.91 -15.31 40.51
C GLU A 405 -17.23 -16.72 41.04
N GLY A 406 -16.19 -17.45 41.46
CA GLY A 406 -16.30 -18.84 41.92
C GLY A 406 -16.50 -19.91 40.83
N GLN A 407 -16.71 -19.55 39.56
CA GLN A 407 -16.89 -20.52 38.47
C GLN A 407 -15.57 -21.18 38.07
N SER A 408 -15.54 -22.52 37.92
CA SER A 408 -14.36 -23.19 37.39
C SER A 408 -14.23 -22.97 35.87
N TYR A 409 -13.01 -23.01 35.35
CA TYR A 409 -12.78 -22.95 33.90
C TYR A 409 -13.49 -24.09 33.13
N GLY A 410 -13.68 -25.25 33.75
CA GLY A 410 -14.44 -26.35 33.16
C GLY A 410 -15.92 -26.01 32.99
N ASP A 411 -16.54 -25.41 34.01
CA ASP A 411 -17.94 -24.98 33.98
C ASP A 411 -18.13 -23.78 33.04
N PHE A 412 -17.16 -22.88 32.98
CA PHE A 412 -17.16 -21.75 32.05
C PHE A 412 -17.14 -22.20 30.58
N PHE A 413 -16.20 -23.07 30.19
CA PHE A 413 -16.18 -23.62 28.82
C PHE A 413 -17.39 -24.53 28.55
N GLY A 414 -17.91 -25.24 29.57
CA GLY A 414 -19.18 -25.95 29.50
C GLY A 414 -20.37 -25.04 29.20
N HIS A 415 -20.43 -23.86 29.82
CA HIS A 415 -21.44 -22.84 29.56
C HIS A 415 -21.30 -22.21 28.16
N MET A 416 -20.06 -21.90 27.73
CA MET A 416 -19.84 -21.43 26.35
C MET A 416 -20.30 -22.47 25.32
N TRP A 417 -20.00 -23.76 25.54
CA TRP A 417 -20.46 -24.84 24.68
C TRP A 417 -21.99 -25.03 24.74
N TYR A 418 -22.62 -24.82 25.89
CA TYR A 418 -24.08 -24.81 26.02
C TYR A 418 -24.71 -23.73 25.12
N LEU A 419 -24.19 -22.50 25.16
CA LEU A 419 -24.67 -21.40 24.29
C LEU A 419 -24.48 -21.71 22.79
N VAL A 420 -23.35 -22.31 22.39
CA VAL A 420 -23.18 -22.79 21.00
C VAL A 420 -24.22 -23.87 20.65
N LYS A 421 -24.50 -24.78 21.59
CA LYS A 421 -25.42 -25.91 21.37
C LYS A 421 -26.89 -25.47 21.28
N THR A 422 -27.33 -24.44 22.00
CA THR A 422 -28.72 -23.95 21.95
C THR A 422 -28.87 -22.82 20.93
N GLU A 423 -28.14 -21.72 21.11
CA GLU A 423 -28.33 -20.46 20.38
C GLU A 423 -27.59 -20.40 19.02
N ALA A 424 -26.71 -21.38 18.73
CA ALA A 424 -26.05 -21.53 17.43
C ALA A 424 -26.24 -22.93 16.80
N PHE A 425 -27.22 -23.72 17.23
CA PHE A 425 -27.47 -25.01 16.56
C PHE A 425 -27.71 -24.82 15.04
N PRO A 426 -27.08 -25.58 14.12
CA PRO A 426 -27.23 -25.39 12.68
C PRO A 426 -28.60 -25.89 12.19
N ASN A 427 -29.65 -25.09 12.46
CA ASN A 427 -31.05 -25.45 12.30
C ASN A 427 -31.49 -25.43 10.80
N ASN A 428 -32.62 -26.09 10.50
CA ASN A 428 -33.11 -26.23 9.11
C ASN A 428 -33.41 -24.89 8.43
N LYS A 429 -33.86 -23.87 9.17
CA LYS A 429 -34.15 -22.51 8.67
C LYS A 429 -32.86 -21.80 8.27
N ALA A 430 -31.81 -21.89 9.08
CA ALA A 430 -30.48 -21.36 8.76
C ALA A 430 -29.86 -22.05 7.54
N TRP A 431 -29.98 -23.39 7.42
CA TRP A 431 -29.56 -24.14 6.22
C TRP A 431 -30.28 -23.64 4.97
N GLN A 432 -31.61 -23.47 5.04
CA GLN A 432 -32.41 -22.95 3.94
C GLN A 432 -32.00 -21.53 3.56
N ILE A 433 -31.91 -20.59 4.51
CA ILE A 433 -31.53 -19.19 4.26
C ILE A 433 -30.16 -19.12 3.57
N TYR A 434 -29.14 -19.75 4.14
CA TYR A 434 -27.77 -19.64 3.65
C TYR A 434 -27.59 -20.28 2.26
N TRP A 435 -28.09 -21.50 2.06
CA TRP A 435 -27.92 -22.20 0.78
C TRP A 435 -28.90 -21.76 -0.30
N PHE A 436 -30.11 -21.31 0.03
CA PHE A 436 -30.99 -20.68 -0.97
C PHE A 436 -30.38 -19.37 -1.48
N PHE A 437 -29.79 -18.56 -0.61
CA PHE A 437 -29.02 -17.39 -1.02
C PHE A 437 -27.82 -17.77 -1.90
N GLY A 438 -26.99 -18.73 -1.46
CA GLY A 438 -25.82 -19.18 -2.21
C GLY A 438 -26.16 -19.72 -3.60
N LEU A 439 -27.16 -20.60 -3.72
CA LEU A 439 -27.64 -21.14 -4.99
C LEU A 439 -28.26 -20.05 -5.88
N THR A 440 -28.97 -19.08 -5.29
CA THR A 440 -29.48 -17.90 -6.03
C THR A 440 -28.32 -17.06 -6.59
N GLN A 441 -27.25 -16.85 -5.82
CA GLN A 441 -26.05 -16.16 -6.33
C GLN A 441 -25.31 -16.97 -7.41
N MET A 442 -25.29 -18.30 -7.35
CA MET A 442 -24.75 -19.15 -8.43
C MET A 442 -25.60 -19.01 -9.71
N ALA A 443 -26.93 -19.03 -9.58
CA ALA A 443 -27.84 -18.81 -10.69
C ALA A 443 -27.66 -17.39 -11.28
N PHE A 444 -27.55 -16.36 -10.45
CA PHE A 444 -27.30 -15.00 -10.90
C PHE A 444 -25.92 -14.86 -11.56
N TYR A 445 -24.88 -15.53 -11.04
CA TYR A 445 -23.58 -15.57 -11.70
C TYR A 445 -23.71 -16.06 -13.15
N MET A 446 -24.41 -17.17 -13.38
CA MET A 446 -24.53 -17.82 -14.69
C MET A 446 -25.52 -17.14 -15.64
N PHE A 447 -26.62 -16.57 -15.13
CA PHE A 447 -27.75 -16.11 -15.97
C PHE A 447 -27.95 -14.59 -16.03
N MET A 448 -27.46 -13.80 -15.07
CA MET A 448 -27.59 -12.34 -15.13
C MET A 448 -26.63 -11.75 -16.18
N PRO A 449 -26.94 -10.57 -16.75
CA PRO A 449 -26.06 -9.90 -17.71
C PRO A 449 -24.68 -9.63 -17.12
N GLY A 450 -23.64 -9.88 -17.91
CA GLY A 450 -22.25 -9.75 -17.51
C GLY A 450 -21.33 -9.56 -18.72
N VAL A 451 -20.04 -9.35 -18.46
CA VAL A 451 -19.02 -9.20 -19.50
C VAL A 451 -17.96 -10.27 -19.36
N TYR A 452 -17.41 -10.75 -20.47
CA TYR A 452 -16.23 -11.60 -20.43
C TYR A 452 -14.94 -10.77 -20.33
N ARG A 453 -13.97 -11.28 -19.57
CA ARG A 453 -12.60 -10.76 -19.49
C ARG A 453 -11.60 -11.91 -19.36
N LYS A 454 -10.38 -11.71 -19.87
CA LYS A 454 -9.26 -12.66 -19.74
C LYS A 454 -8.51 -12.43 -18.43
N GLY A 455 -8.26 -13.51 -17.69
CA GLY A 455 -7.30 -13.50 -16.59
C GLY A 455 -5.84 -13.55 -17.08
N LYS A 456 -4.89 -13.69 -16.15
CA LYS A 456 -3.48 -13.94 -16.47
C LYS A 456 -3.27 -15.26 -17.24
N ALA A 457 -2.18 -15.34 -17.99
CA ALA A 457 -1.72 -16.57 -18.64
C ALA A 457 -1.28 -17.57 -17.57
N LEU A 458 -1.82 -18.80 -17.57
CA LEU A 458 -1.58 -19.77 -16.51
C LEU A 458 -0.45 -20.76 -16.89
N PRO A 459 0.69 -20.79 -16.16
CA PRO A 459 1.82 -21.67 -16.48
C PRO A 459 1.50 -23.15 -16.59
N HIS A 460 0.77 -23.70 -15.61
CA HIS A 460 0.36 -25.10 -15.59
C HIS A 460 -0.63 -25.50 -16.71
N LEU A 461 -1.13 -24.53 -17.49
CA LEU A 461 -1.95 -24.74 -18.70
C LEU A 461 -1.22 -24.26 -19.98
N GLY A 462 0.12 -24.24 -19.98
CA GLY A 462 0.91 -23.84 -21.15
C GLY A 462 0.73 -22.39 -21.57
N GLY A 463 0.39 -21.49 -20.63
CA GLY A 463 0.19 -20.07 -20.88
C GLY A 463 -1.24 -19.70 -21.28
N LYS A 464 -2.17 -20.67 -21.31
CA LYS A 464 -3.59 -20.42 -21.60
C LYS A 464 -4.18 -19.38 -20.63
N GLN A 465 -4.80 -18.34 -21.19
CA GLN A 465 -5.61 -17.38 -20.44
C GLN A 465 -7.05 -17.90 -20.33
N LEU A 466 -7.59 -17.96 -19.12
CA LEU A 466 -9.00 -18.32 -18.90
C LEU A 466 -9.92 -17.10 -19.08
N ASP A 467 -11.10 -17.36 -19.64
CA ASP A 467 -12.22 -16.42 -19.64
C ASP A 467 -12.93 -16.43 -18.28
N TYR A 468 -13.33 -15.25 -17.82
CA TYR A 468 -14.13 -15.06 -16.62
C TYR A 468 -15.37 -14.25 -16.97
N TYR A 469 -16.52 -14.65 -16.44
CA TYR A 469 -17.80 -13.98 -16.66
C TYR A 469 -18.14 -13.08 -15.47
N CYS A 470 -18.30 -11.78 -15.71
CA CYS A 470 -18.41 -10.78 -14.65
C CYS A 470 -19.81 -10.14 -14.62
N SER A 471 -20.74 -10.73 -13.86
CA SER A 471 -22.16 -10.35 -13.71
C SER A 471 -22.53 -9.75 -12.33
N ALA A 472 -21.56 -9.43 -11.46
CA ALA A 472 -21.83 -9.08 -10.05
C ALA A 472 -22.72 -7.85 -9.87
N MET A 473 -22.56 -6.78 -10.65
CA MET A 473 -23.40 -5.57 -10.52
C MET A 473 -24.89 -5.87 -10.69
N TRP A 474 -25.26 -6.62 -11.73
CA TRP A 474 -26.64 -7.03 -11.95
C TRP A 474 -27.13 -7.99 -10.86
N SER A 475 -26.26 -8.86 -10.37
CA SER A 475 -26.56 -9.79 -9.28
C SER A 475 -26.82 -9.05 -7.96
N PHE A 476 -26.02 -8.03 -7.63
CA PHE A 476 -26.14 -7.20 -6.43
C PHE A 476 -27.44 -6.41 -6.43
N TYR A 477 -27.70 -5.62 -7.47
CA TYR A 477 -28.94 -4.84 -7.57
C TYR A 477 -30.20 -5.70 -7.62
N SER A 478 -30.18 -6.83 -8.35
CA SER A 478 -31.31 -7.78 -8.36
C SER A 478 -31.56 -8.35 -6.96
N SER A 479 -30.49 -8.68 -6.22
CA SER A 479 -30.60 -9.17 -4.85
C SER A 479 -31.18 -8.11 -3.91
N ILE A 480 -30.77 -6.84 -4.04
CA ILE A 480 -31.32 -5.72 -3.25
C ILE A 480 -32.82 -5.59 -3.48
N VAL A 481 -33.24 -5.53 -4.76
CA VAL A 481 -34.66 -5.40 -5.12
C VAL A 481 -35.48 -6.58 -4.61
N ILE A 482 -34.97 -7.81 -4.75
CA ILE A 482 -35.67 -9.02 -4.28
C ILE A 482 -35.77 -9.05 -2.76
N MET A 483 -34.68 -8.78 -2.02
CA MET A 483 -34.71 -8.81 -0.55
C MET A 483 -35.59 -7.71 0.06
N LEU A 484 -35.60 -6.51 -0.52
CA LEU A 484 -36.53 -5.45 -0.13
C LEU A 484 -37.99 -5.83 -0.45
N THR A 485 -38.24 -6.41 -1.63
CA THR A 485 -39.59 -6.90 -2.00
C THR A 485 -40.07 -7.97 -1.02
N LEU A 486 -39.23 -8.94 -0.67
CA LEU A 486 -39.55 -10.01 0.29
C LEU A 486 -39.79 -9.46 1.71
N HIS A 487 -39.08 -8.43 2.14
CA HIS A 487 -39.29 -7.77 3.42
C HIS A 487 -40.63 -7.00 3.45
N PHE A 488 -40.90 -6.14 2.46
CA PHE A 488 -42.11 -5.32 2.42
C PHE A 488 -43.39 -6.10 2.09
N THR A 489 -43.28 -7.25 1.41
CA THR A 489 -44.40 -8.20 1.24
C THR A 489 -44.61 -9.12 2.45
N GLY A 490 -43.72 -9.06 3.46
CA GLY A 490 -43.77 -9.91 4.64
C GLY A 490 -43.35 -11.37 4.43
N VAL A 491 -42.99 -11.77 3.20
CA VAL A 491 -42.61 -13.16 2.85
C VAL A 491 -41.29 -13.57 3.51
N PHE A 492 -40.33 -12.66 3.62
CA PHE A 492 -39.11 -12.86 4.42
C PHE A 492 -38.60 -11.53 4.98
N LYS A 493 -38.74 -11.33 6.29
CA LYS A 493 -38.22 -10.15 7.00
C LYS A 493 -36.69 -10.21 7.04
N LEU A 494 -36.02 -9.31 6.33
CA LEU A 494 -34.55 -9.30 6.21
C LEU A 494 -33.80 -9.30 7.56
N TYR A 495 -34.36 -8.71 8.62
CA TYR A 495 -33.75 -8.72 9.95
C TYR A 495 -33.64 -10.12 10.59
N THR A 496 -34.33 -11.14 10.06
CA THR A 496 -34.11 -12.54 10.44
C THR A 496 -32.67 -13.01 10.21
N LEU A 497 -31.88 -12.33 9.37
CA LEU A 497 -30.43 -12.56 9.26
C LEU A 497 -29.64 -12.19 10.54
N ILE A 498 -30.17 -11.26 11.35
CA ILE A 498 -29.63 -10.90 12.66
C ILE A 498 -30.18 -11.87 13.72
N ASP A 499 -31.49 -12.15 13.69
CA ASP A 499 -32.13 -12.99 14.72
C ASP A 499 -31.65 -14.45 14.68
N GLU A 500 -31.37 -15.00 13.49
CA GLU A 500 -30.82 -16.35 13.30
C GLU A 500 -29.28 -16.37 13.20
N PHE A 501 -28.59 -15.27 13.55
CA PHE A 501 -27.16 -15.09 13.21
C PHE A 501 -26.26 -16.24 13.69
N GLY A 502 -26.44 -16.70 14.94
CA GLY A 502 -25.67 -17.82 15.49
C GLY A 502 -25.85 -19.11 14.68
N HIS A 503 -27.10 -19.46 14.38
CA HIS A 503 -27.45 -20.62 13.55
C HIS A 503 -26.89 -20.51 12.12
N ILE A 504 -26.98 -19.33 11.49
CA ILE A 504 -26.43 -19.04 10.16
C ILE A 504 -24.89 -19.14 10.18
N MET A 505 -24.23 -18.69 11.24
CA MET A 505 -22.79 -18.78 11.41
C MET A 505 -22.31 -20.24 11.51
N SER A 506 -23.00 -21.09 12.26
CA SER A 506 -22.67 -22.53 12.30
C SER A 506 -22.89 -23.20 10.95
N VAL A 507 -23.97 -22.86 10.23
CA VAL A 507 -24.18 -23.34 8.86
C VAL A 507 -23.06 -22.89 7.92
N ALA A 508 -22.62 -21.63 8.00
CA ALA A 508 -21.53 -21.10 7.18
C ALA A 508 -20.18 -21.79 7.48
N ILE A 509 -19.85 -21.99 8.77
CA ILE A 509 -18.65 -22.71 9.22
C ILE A 509 -18.64 -24.15 8.70
N LEU A 510 -19.73 -24.89 8.90
CA LEU A 510 -19.87 -26.28 8.43
C LEU A 510 -19.84 -26.36 6.90
N SER A 511 -20.49 -25.42 6.22
CA SER A 511 -20.46 -25.31 4.75
C SER A 511 -19.05 -25.02 4.22
N GLY A 512 -18.26 -24.22 4.94
CA GLY A 512 -16.84 -23.99 4.63
C GLY A 512 -16.02 -25.28 4.67
N PHE A 513 -16.12 -26.07 5.74
CA PHE A 513 -15.46 -27.39 5.84
C PHE A 513 -15.94 -28.37 4.75
N LEU A 514 -17.25 -28.44 4.52
CA LEU A 514 -17.86 -29.33 3.53
C LEU A 514 -17.39 -29.00 2.11
N CYS A 515 -17.46 -27.72 1.71
CA CYS A 515 -17.01 -27.27 0.39
C CYS A 515 -15.50 -27.47 0.19
N SER A 516 -14.71 -27.29 1.25
CA SER A 516 -13.26 -27.56 1.22
C SER A 516 -12.95 -29.03 0.99
N THR A 517 -13.68 -29.92 1.66
CA THR A 517 -13.58 -31.37 1.49
C THR A 517 -14.01 -31.80 0.08
N ILE A 518 -15.11 -31.25 -0.43
CA ILE A 518 -15.59 -31.50 -1.79
C ILE A 518 -14.56 -31.02 -2.82
N ALA A 519 -14.00 -29.82 -2.68
CA ALA A 519 -12.97 -29.30 -3.57
C ALA A 519 -11.71 -30.18 -3.56
N TYR A 520 -11.23 -30.55 -2.37
CA TYR A 520 -10.04 -31.39 -2.18
C TYR A 520 -10.18 -32.79 -2.79
N VAL A 521 -11.30 -33.46 -2.54
CA VAL A 521 -11.58 -34.79 -3.09
C VAL A 521 -11.85 -34.71 -4.59
N SER A 522 -12.63 -33.71 -5.06
CA SER A 522 -12.94 -33.54 -6.48
C SER A 522 -11.69 -33.29 -7.33
N ALA A 523 -10.75 -32.47 -6.85
CA ALA A 523 -9.48 -32.23 -7.53
C ALA A 523 -8.63 -33.50 -7.65
N ARG A 524 -8.55 -34.30 -6.57
CA ARG A 524 -7.84 -35.59 -6.55
C ARG A 524 -8.48 -36.61 -7.49
N VAL A 525 -9.80 -36.77 -7.45
CA VAL A 525 -10.55 -37.72 -8.31
C VAL A 525 -10.48 -37.34 -9.79
N ARG A 526 -10.47 -36.03 -10.12
CA ARG A 526 -10.32 -35.55 -11.51
C ARG A 526 -8.86 -35.48 -12.00
N GLY A 527 -7.87 -35.80 -11.17
CA GLY A 527 -6.45 -35.61 -11.51
C GLY A 527 -6.04 -34.14 -11.70
N ALA A 528 -6.87 -33.19 -11.25
CA ALA A 528 -6.71 -31.74 -11.46
C ALA A 528 -5.78 -31.07 -10.42
N THR A 529 -4.94 -31.85 -9.75
CA THR A 529 -4.09 -31.38 -8.64
C THR A 529 -2.85 -30.64 -9.13
N VAL A 530 -2.57 -29.48 -8.55
CA VAL A 530 -1.54 -28.52 -8.98
C VAL A 530 -0.70 -28.08 -7.77
N ARG A 531 0.64 -28.03 -7.92
CA ARG A 531 1.59 -27.54 -6.90
C ARG A 531 1.34 -28.16 -5.51
N MET A 532 1.41 -29.48 -5.39
CA MET A 532 1.13 -30.21 -4.12
C MET A 532 2.35 -30.22 -3.19
N THR A 533 2.11 -30.40 -1.88
CA THR A 533 3.14 -30.42 -0.82
C THR A 533 3.43 -31.81 -0.27
N ASP A 534 2.60 -32.80 -0.64
CA ASP A 534 2.54 -34.17 -0.09
C ASP A 534 2.10 -34.25 1.39
N ASN A 535 1.78 -33.14 2.03
CA ASN A 535 1.25 -33.09 3.40
C ASN A 535 -0.27 -32.86 3.39
N LEU A 536 -1.04 -33.80 3.95
CA LEU A 536 -2.51 -33.76 3.98
C LEU A 536 -3.08 -32.44 4.53
N ILE A 537 -2.56 -31.95 5.66
CA ILE A 537 -3.08 -30.75 6.34
C ILE A 537 -2.77 -29.50 5.53
N VAL A 538 -1.54 -29.38 5.02
CA VAL A 538 -1.09 -28.24 4.20
C VAL A 538 -1.82 -28.20 2.85
N ASP A 539 -1.95 -29.35 2.18
CA ASP A 539 -2.67 -29.46 0.90
C ASP A 539 -4.19 -29.24 1.06
N PHE A 540 -4.77 -29.53 2.21
CA PHE A 540 -6.19 -29.22 2.49
C PHE A 540 -6.38 -27.73 2.82
N PHE A 541 -5.47 -27.16 3.62
CA PHE A 541 -5.52 -25.74 4.01
C PHE A 541 -5.30 -24.80 2.83
N LEU A 542 -4.18 -24.96 2.10
CA LEU A 542 -3.84 -24.16 0.92
C LEU A 542 -4.65 -24.57 -0.31
N GLY A 543 -5.03 -25.85 -0.43
CA GLY A 543 -5.83 -26.37 -1.54
C GLY A 543 -5.06 -27.20 -2.55
N SER A 544 -5.79 -27.75 -3.51
CA SER A 544 -5.29 -28.79 -4.42
C SER A 544 -5.46 -28.46 -5.90
N GLU A 545 -6.56 -27.80 -6.29
CA GLU A 545 -6.77 -27.29 -7.65
C GLU A 545 -6.69 -25.76 -7.66
N LEU A 546 -6.23 -25.18 -8.78
CA LEU A 546 -6.13 -23.72 -8.88
C LEU A 546 -7.51 -23.07 -9.05
N ASN A 547 -8.17 -23.30 -10.19
CA ASN A 547 -9.39 -22.59 -10.60
C ASN A 547 -10.50 -23.58 -10.99
N PRO A 548 -11.10 -24.30 -10.03
CA PRO A 548 -12.19 -25.25 -10.30
C PRO A 548 -13.42 -24.54 -10.86
N ARG A 549 -14.09 -25.20 -11.82
CA ARG A 549 -15.19 -24.62 -12.60
C ARG A 549 -16.37 -25.57 -12.78
N LEU A 550 -17.59 -25.03 -12.70
CA LEU A 550 -18.83 -25.73 -12.98
C LEU A 550 -19.44 -25.24 -14.30
N PHE A 551 -19.89 -26.18 -15.14
CA PHE A 551 -20.42 -25.95 -16.50
C PHE A 551 -19.51 -25.10 -17.42
N GLY A 552 -18.21 -25.01 -17.11
CA GLY A 552 -17.24 -24.16 -17.82
C GLY A 552 -17.37 -22.64 -17.58
N ILE A 553 -18.51 -22.19 -17.04
CA ILE A 553 -18.85 -20.76 -16.85
C ILE A 553 -18.58 -20.31 -15.41
N LEU A 554 -19.09 -21.05 -14.42
CA LEU A 554 -19.00 -20.67 -13.00
C LEU A 554 -17.60 -21.00 -12.47
N ASP A 555 -16.82 -19.98 -12.17
CA ASP A 555 -15.52 -20.11 -11.50
C ASP A 555 -15.69 -19.94 -9.99
N PHE A 556 -15.34 -20.97 -9.21
CA PHE A 556 -15.67 -21.01 -7.78
C PHE A 556 -14.95 -19.94 -6.96
N LYS A 557 -13.74 -19.51 -7.35
CA LYS A 557 -13.08 -18.40 -6.65
C LYS A 557 -13.81 -17.08 -6.89
N MET A 558 -14.07 -16.73 -8.14
CA MET A 558 -14.81 -15.51 -8.48
C MET A 558 -16.19 -15.45 -7.82
N PHE A 559 -16.86 -16.59 -7.71
CA PHE A 559 -18.11 -16.72 -7.00
C PHE A 559 -17.95 -16.44 -5.49
N LEU A 560 -17.01 -17.13 -4.84
CA LEU A 560 -16.79 -17.01 -3.39
C LEU A 560 -16.20 -15.64 -2.99
N GLU A 561 -15.20 -15.12 -3.69
CA GLU A 561 -14.48 -13.86 -3.36
C GLU A 561 -15.38 -12.61 -3.44
N VAL A 562 -16.43 -12.65 -4.26
CA VAL A 562 -17.29 -11.47 -4.53
C VAL A 562 -18.73 -11.63 -4.04
N ARG A 563 -19.39 -12.78 -4.26
CA ARG A 563 -20.87 -12.89 -4.18
C ARG A 563 -21.41 -13.25 -2.80
N ILE A 564 -20.64 -13.97 -2.00
CA ILE A 564 -21.03 -14.41 -0.66
C ILE A 564 -20.63 -13.39 0.42
N PRO A 565 -19.34 -13.04 0.61
CA PRO A 565 -18.89 -12.26 1.77
C PRO A 565 -19.51 -10.86 1.81
N TRP A 566 -19.35 -10.08 0.74
CA TRP A 566 -19.73 -8.67 0.72
C TRP A 566 -21.24 -8.45 0.65
N PHE A 567 -21.97 -9.36 0.00
CA PHE A 567 -23.43 -9.25 -0.09
C PHE A 567 -24.08 -9.62 1.25
N ILE A 568 -23.61 -10.66 1.94
CA ILE A 568 -24.09 -10.99 3.30
C ILE A 568 -23.78 -9.85 4.27
N LEU A 569 -22.56 -9.30 4.26
CA LEU A 569 -22.17 -8.16 5.11
C LEU A 569 -23.06 -6.94 4.89
N PHE A 570 -23.39 -6.60 3.64
CA PHE A 570 -24.36 -5.56 3.31
C PHE A 570 -25.78 -5.89 3.78
N PHE A 571 -26.27 -7.11 3.54
CA PHE A 571 -27.63 -7.52 3.92
C PHE A 571 -27.83 -7.61 5.44
N LEU A 572 -26.79 -7.89 6.21
CA LEU A 572 -26.81 -7.77 7.67
C LEU A 572 -27.08 -6.32 8.10
N SER A 573 -26.34 -5.33 7.57
CA SER A 573 -26.55 -3.92 7.93
C SER A 573 -27.89 -3.37 7.44
N LEU A 574 -28.35 -3.78 6.25
CA LEU A 574 -29.70 -3.45 5.79
C LEU A 574 -30.78 -4.09 6.67
N GLY A 575 -30.55 -5.32 7.12
CA GLY A 575 -31.36 -6.00 8.13
C GLY A 575 -31.42 -5.21 9.44
N THR A 576 -30.29 -4.76 9.98
CA THR A 576 -30.23 -3.93 11.19
C THR A 576 -30.99 -2.61 11.04
N CYS A 577 -30.85 -1.89 9.93
CA CYS A 577 -31.62 -0.67 9.69
C CYS A 577 -33.13 -0.93 9.66
N LEU A 578 -33.58 -2.01 9.00
CA LEU A 578 -35.00 -2.38 8.97
C LEU A 578 -35.49 -2.88 10.34
N LYS A 579 -34.65 -3.55 11.13
CA LYS A 579 -34.93 -3.96 12.51
C LYS A 579 -35.18 -2.74 13.41
N GLN A 580 -34.28 -1.76 13.37
CA GLN A 580 -34.41 -0.51 14.14
C GLN A 580 -35.67 0.27 13.73
N TYR A 581 -35.96 0.39 12.44
CA TYR A 581 -37.17 1.06 11.97
C TYR A 581 -38.46 0.40 12.50
N GLU A 582 -38.49 -0.94 12.55
CA GLU A 582 -39.66 -1.69 13.04
C GLU A 582 -39.75 -1.74 14.58
N GLN A 583 -38.62 -1.65 15.30
CA GLN A 583 -38.59 -1.64 16.77
C GLN A 583 -38.75 -0.25 17.40
N TYR A 584 -38.22 0.80 16.76
CA TYR A 584 -38.13 2.15 17.33
C TYR A 584 -38.86 3.22 16.51
N GLY A 585 -39.33 2.91 15.29
CA GLY A 585 -39.93 3.89 14.37
C GLY A 585 -38.92 4.80 13.65
N TYR A 586 -37.62 4.68 13.97
CA TYR A 586 -36.53 5.41 13.34
C TYR A 586 -35.26 4.54 13.24
N VAL A 587 -34.24 5.01 12.54
CA VAL A 587 -32.94 4.33 12.38
C VAL A 587 -31.85 5.26 12.87
N SER A 588 -30.85 4.74 13.58
CA SER A 588 -29.75 5.55 14.08
C SER A 588 -28.80 6.00 12.96
N LEU A 589 -28.12 7.13 13.13
CA LEU A 589 -27.19 7.67 12.12
C LEU A 589 -25.98 6.74 11.91
N GLU A 590 -25.60 6.02 12.95
CA GLU A 590 -24.51 5.03 12.99
C GLU A 590 -24.89 3.79 12.17
N ALA A 591 -26.14 3.31 12.28
CA ALA A 591 -26.67 2.23 11.46
C ALA A 591 -26.76 2.65 9.98
N ILE A 592 -27.24 3.87 9.70
CA ILE A 592 -27.26 4.45 8.35
C ILE A 592 -25.85 4.56 7.76
N PHE A 593 -24.87 5.00 8.56
CA PHE A 593 -23.47 5.07 8.16
C PHE A 593 -22.89 3.68 7.81
N LEU A 594 -23.12 2.65 8.64
CA LEU A 594 -22.65 1.29 8.34
C LEU A 594 -23.31 0.71 7.08
N LEU A 595 -24.63 0.90 6.91
CA LEU A 595 -25.33 0.50 5.69
C LEU A 595 -24.75 1.18 4.45
N PHE A 596 -24.51 2.49 4.52
CA PHE A 596 -23.89 3.27 3.46
C PHE A 596 -22.45 2.81 3.14
N ALA A 597 -21.64 2.58 4.17
CA ALA A 597 -20.26 2.15 4.04
C ALA A 597 -20.15 0.74 3.43
N HIS A 598 -20.94 -0.22 3.92
CA HIS A 598 -21.00 -1.57 3.35
C HIS A 598 -21.61 -1.58 1.94
N TYR A 599 -22.58 -0.71 1.63
CA TYR A 599 -23.08 -0.54 0.27
C TYR A 599 -21.99 -0.05 -0.69
N LEU A 600 -21.22 0.97 -0.31
CA LEU A 600 -20.11 1.48 -1.12
C LEU A 600 -19.01 0.43 -1.34
N TYR A 601 -18.68 -0.37 -0.31
CA TYR A 601 -17.65 -1.41 -0.41
C TYR A 601 -18.14 -2.61 -1.25
N ALA A 602 -19.33 -3.16 -0.97
CA ALA A 602 -19.90 -4.28 -1.73
C ALA A 602 -20.19 -3.89 -3.19
N GLY A 603 -20.68 -2.67 -3.43
CA GLY A 603 -20.85 -2.10 -4.77
C GLY A 603 -19.52 -1.96 -5.52
N ALA A 604 -18.45 -1.54 -4.85
CA ALA A 604 -17.12 -1.49 -5.44
C ALA A 604 -16.57 -2.89 -5.77
N CYS A 605 -16.76 -3.89 -4.91
CA CYS A 605 -16.40 -5.28 -5.19
C CYS A 605 -17.19 -5.82 -6.40
N ALA A 606 -18.49 -5.53 -6.50
CA ALA A 606 -19.33 -5.95 -7.62
C ALA A 606 -18.96 -5.25 -8.96
N LYS A 607 -18.61 -3.96 -8.91
CA LYS A 607 -18.07 -3.18 -10.04
C LYS A 607 -16.71 -3.74 -10.46
N GLY A 608 -15.84 -3.93 -9.48
CA GLY A 608 -14.44 -4.35 -9.57
C GLY A 608 -14.20 -5.84 -9.80
N GLU A 609 -15.23 -6.68 -9.83
CA GLU A 609 -15.16 -8.12 -10.13
C GLU A 609 -14.27 -8.43 -11.34
N HIS A 610 -14.38 -7.62 -12.40
CA HIS A 610 -13.62 -7.75 -13.63
C HIS A 610 -12.12 -7.34 -13.53
N LEU A 611 -11.69 -6.83 -12.38
CA LEU A 611 -10.32 -6.46 -12.03
C LEU A 611 -9.67 -7.55 -11.16
N ILE A 612 -10.49 -8.22 -10.32
CA ILE A 612 -10.10 -9.27 -9.38
C ILE A 612 -9.45 -10.48 -10.08
N ILE A 613 -9.83 -10.78 -11.33
CA ILE A 613 -9.26 -11.86 -12.17
C ILE A 613 -7.74 -11.82 -12.41
N THR A 614 -7.04 -10.80 -11.88
CA THR A 614 -5.58 -10.62 -11.96
C THR A 614 -4.85 -10.61 -10.61
N THR A 615 -5.59 -10.76 -9.49
CA THR A 615 -5.04 -10.84 -8.12
C THR A 615 -4.14 -12.07 -7.93
N TRP A 616 -3.45 -12.12 -6.79
CA TRP A 616 -2.66 -13.28 -6.38
C TRP A 616 -3.56 -14.50 -6.12
N ASP A 617 -4.70 -14.24 -5.47
CA ASP A 617 -5.73 -15.18 -5.07
C ASP A 617 -6.34 -15.90 -6.29
N MET A 618 -6.61 -15.17 -7.38
CA MET A 618 -7.05 -15.73 -8.66
C MET A 618 -5.94 -16.40 -9.49
N TYR A 619 -4.70 -15.90 -9.41
CA TYR A 619 -3.59 -16.32 -10.29
C TYR A 619 -2.76 -17.50 -9.75
N TYR A 620 -2.40 -17.47 -8.48
CA TYR A 620 -1.41 -18.35 -7.86
C TYR A 620 -2.00 -19.24 -6.77
N GLU A 621 -2.85 -18.66 -5.91
CA GLU A 621 -3.33 -19.34 -4.72
C GLU A 621 -4.29 -20.47 -5.09
N LYS A 622 -4.28 -21.59 -4.37
CA LYS A 622 -5.14 -22.74 -4.70
C LYS A 622 -6.49 -22.59 -3.98
N LEU A 623 -7.55 -23.21 -4.51
CA LEU A 623 -8.82 -23.22 -3.78
C LEU A 623 -8.78 -24.33 -2.70
N GLY A 624 -8.39 -23.93 -1.50
CA GLY A 624 -8.38 -24.76 -0.29
C GLY A 624 -9.25 -24.19 0.82
N PHE A 625 -9.16 -24.81 2.01
CA PHE A 625 -9.92 -24.37 3.18
C PHE A 625 -9.70 -22.89 3.50
N MET A 626 -8.47 -22.37 3.36
CA MET A 626 -8.20 -20.96 3.63
C MET A 626 -9.12 -20.03 2.81
N LEU A 627 -9.17 -20.17 1.49
CA LEU A 627 -10.01 -19.32 0.64
C LEU A 627 -11.51 -19.64 0.77
N ILE A 628 -11.87 -20.91 0.95
CA ILE A 628 -13.29 -21.30 1.06
C ILE A 628 -13.88 -20.82 2.38
N PHE A 629 -13.25 -21.15 3.52
CA PHE A 629 -13.74 -20.78 4.85
C PHE A 629 -13.82 -19.27 5.06
N TRP A 630 -12.77 -18.52 4.66
CA TRP A 630 -12.78 -17.07 4.84
C TRP A 630 -13.84 -16.38 3.99
N ASN A 631 -14.09 -16.81 2.75
CA ASN A 631 -15.13 -16.21 1.92
C ASN A 631 -16.56 -16.66 2.29
N MET A 632 -16.74 -17.89 2.77
CA MET A 632 -18.06 -18.41 3.17
C MET A 632 -18.50 -17.97 4.56
N ALA A 633 -17.58 -17.88 5.52
CA ALA A 633 -17.89 -17.64 6.94
C ALA A 633 -17.08 -16.47 7.52
N GLY A 634 -15.75 -16.49 7.42
CA GLY A 634 -14.88 -15.57 8.17
C GLY A 634 -15.07 -14.08 7.85
N VAL A 635 -15.03 -13.69 6.57
CA VAL A 635 -15.28 -12.30 6.14
C VAL A 635 -16.72 -11.85 6.45
N PRO A 636 -17.79 -12.53 5.99
CA PRO A 636 -19.15 -12.02 6.19
C PRO A 636 -19.56 -11.92 7.66
N LEU A 637 -19.07 -12.84 8.51
CA LEU A 637 -19.59 -13.03 9.87
C LEU A 637 -18.60 -12.63 10.98
N SER A 638 -17.33 -12.31 10.66
CA SER A 638 -16.40 -11.69 11.62
C SER A 638 -16.14 -10.20 11.34
N TYR A 639 -16.49 -9.67 10.16
CA TYR A 639 -16.38 -8.22 9.91
C TYR A 639 -17.67 -7.47 10.30
N CYS A 640 -18.80 -8.18 10.47
CA CYS A 640 -20.08 -7.59 10.82
C CYS A 640 -20.25 -7.22 12.31
N HIS A 641 -19.24 -7.38 13.18
CA HIS A 641 -19.40 -7.15 14.62
C HIS A 641 -19.81 -5.71 14.99
N CYS A 642 -19.46 -4.71 14.17
CA CYS A 642 -19.99 -3.35 14.30
C CYS A 642 -21.52 -3.29 14.09
N THR A 643 -22.03 -4.06 13.12
CA THR A 643 -23.46 -4.17 12.80
C THR A 643 -24.23 -4.99 13.83
N LEU A 644 -23.62 -6.05 14.37
CA LEU A 644 -24.20 -6.83 15.48
C LEU A 644 -24.31 -6.01 16.76
N TYR A 645 -23.25 -5.27 17.11
CA TYR A 645 -23.26 -4.40 18.28
C TYR A 645 -24.38 -3.34 18.18
N ILE A 646 -24.52 -2.68 17.04
CA ILE A 646 -25.62 -1.71 16.77
C ILE A 646 -27.02 -2.36 16.66
N ALA A 647 -27.11 -3.68 16.45
CA ALA A 647 -28.38 -4.41 16.42
C ALA A 647 -28.82 -4.98 17.78
N ASN A 648 -27.88 -5.13 18.72
CA ASN A 648 -28.09 -5.74 20.03
C ASN A 648 -28.25 -4.71 21.17
N HIS A 649 -27.79 -3.47 20.99
CA HIS A 649 -27.84 -2.40 22.00
C HIS A 649 -28.79 -1.28 21.55
N HIS A 650 -29.32 -0.50 22.49
CA HIS A 650 -30.23 0.61 22.20
C HIS A 650 -29.46 1.82 21.61
N PRO A 651 -30.04 2.61 20.67
CA PRO A 651 -29.35 3.75 20.05
C PRO A 651 -28.76 4.80 21.00
N SER A 652 -29.28 4.92 22.23
CA SER A 652 -28.72 5.81 23.26
C SER A 652 -27.36 5.35 23.82
N GLU A 653 -26.95 4.10 23.58
CA GLU A 653 -25.74 3.52 24.17
C GLU A 653 -24.48 3.77 23.34
N TYR A 654 -24.64 3.93 22.03
CA TYR A 654 -23.55 4.12 21.07
C TYR A 654 -23.72 5.37 20.19
N GLY A 655 -24.83 6.11 20.34
CA GLY A 655 -25.13 7.31 19.55
C GLY A 655 -24.03 8.36 19.63
N MET A 656 -23.48 8.73 18.47
CA MET A 656 -22.40 9.69 18.36
C MET A 656 -22.95 11.09 18.08
N PRO A 657 -22.21 12.17 18.40
CA PRO A 657 -22.64 13.52 18.07
C PRO A 657 -22.91 13.68 16.57
N THR A 658 -24.05 14.24 16.18
CA THR A 658 -24.47 14.34 14.76
C THR A 658 -23.41 15.00 13.87
N TRP A 659 -22.69 16.01 14.38
CA TRP A 659 -21.58 16.65 13.67
C TRP A 659 -20.42 15.69 13.36
N PHE A 660 -20.14 14.75 14.27
CA PHE A 660 -19.08 13.76 14.12
C PHE A 660 -19.46 12.71 13.07
N THR A 661 -20.68 12.18 13.14
CA THR A 661 -21.16 11.21 12.14
C THR A 661 -21.27 11.83 10.75
N ALA A 662 -21.66 13.11 10.65
CA ALA A 662 -21.63 13.87 9.40
C ALA A 662 -20.20 14.07 8.87
N LEU A 663 -19.26 14.52 9.71
CA LEU A 663 -17.84 14.68 9.36
C LEU A 663 -17.20 13.36 8.91
N LEU A 664 -17.47 12.25 9.61
CA LEU A 664 -17.01 10.92 9.25
C LEU A 664 -17.58 10.48 7.90
N THR A 665 -18.87 10.74 7.64
CA THR A 665 -19.51 10.42 6.35
C THR A 665 -18.89 11.19 5.18
N VAL A 666 -18.66 12.50 5.34
CA VAL A 666 -17.99 13.33 4.32
C VAL A 666 -16.55 12.89 4.09
N THR A 667 -15.82 12.57 5.16
CA THR A 667 -14.45 12.05 5.08
C THR A 667 -14.40 10.69 4.39
N TYR A 668 -15.35 9.79 4.71
CA TYR A 668 -15.47 8.47 4.09
C TYR A 668 -15.72 8.57 2.58
N LEU A 669 -16.60 9.48 2.15
CA LEU A 669 -16.81 9.77 0.72
C LEU A 669 -15.55 10.25 0.01
N TYR A 670 -14.78 11.16 0.64
CA TYR A 670 -13.52 11.65 0.08
C TYR A 670 -12.45 10.56 -0.02
N VAL A 671 -12.28 9.75 1.03
CA VAL A 671 -11.32 8.63 1.06
C VAL A 671 -11.76 7.51 0.08
N TYR A 672 -13.06 7.27 -0.08
CA TYR A 672 -13.61 6.35 -1.09
C TYR A 672 -13.31 6.81 -2.52
N TYR A 673 -13.45 8.11 -2.82
CA TYR A 673 -13.04 8.67 -4.10
C TYR A 673 -11.55 8.44 -4.39
N ILE A 674 -10.66 8.65 -3.40
CA ILE A 674 -9.23 8.35 -3.55
C ILE A 674 -9.01 6.86 -3.80
N TRP A 675 -9.65 5.98 -3.05
CA TRP A 675 -9.48 4.53 -3.14
C TRP A 675 -9.97 3.93 -4.47
N ASP A 676 -11.17 4.29 -4.92
CA ASP A 676 -11.74 3.81 -6.18
C ASP A 676 -10.92 4.30 -7.38
N THR A 677 -10.58 5.60 -7.41
CA THR A 677 -9.74 6.15 -8.49
C THR A 677 -8.31 5.60 -8.45
N THR A 678 -7.71 5.36 -7.27
CA THR A 678 -6.42 4.67 -7.15
C THR A 678 -6.48 3.27 -7.76
N ASN A 679 -7.45 2.45 -7.33
CA ASN A 679 -7.58 1.09 -7.82
C ASN A 679 -7.90 1.04 -9.32
N SER A 680 -8.73 1.97 -9.82
CA SER A 680 -9.00 2.14 -11.25
C SER A 680 -7.72 2.44 -12.03
N GLN A 681 -6.92 3.43 -11.61
CA GLN A 681 -5.70 3.84 -12.34
C GLN A 681 -4.71 2.68 -12.52
N LYS A 682 -4.44 1.91 -11.44
CA LYS A 682 -3.63 0.68 -11.52
C LYS A 682 -4.25 -0.35 -12.47
N ASN A 683 -5.52 -0.67 -12.28
CA ASN A 683 -6.12 -1.84 -12.93
C ASN A 683 -6.40 -1.58 -14.41
N GLN A 684 -6.76 -0.34 -14.78
CA GLN A 684 -6.97 0.09 -16.15
C GLN A 684 -5.64 0.20 -16.90
N PHE A 685 -4.59 0.79 -16.31
CA PHE A 685 -3.24 0.77 -16.88
C PHE A 685 -2.79 -0.66 -17.24
N ARG A 686 -3.02 -1.62 -16.32
CA ARG A 686 -2.72 -3.04 -16.57
C ARG A 686 -3.66 -3.70 -17.60
N GLN A 687 -4.88 -3.18 -17.84
CA GLN A 687 -5.76 -3.65 -18.91
C GLN A 687 -5.33 -3.11 -20.28
N GLU A 688 -4.90 -1.85 -20.36
CA GLU A 688 -4.39 -1.22 -21.58
C GLU A 688 -3.11 -1.91 -22.08
N GLU A 689 -2.19 -2.28 -21.17
CA GLU A 689 -1.04 -3.16 -21.48
C GLU A 689 -1.42 -4.51 -22.10
N ARG A 690 -2.66 -4.98 -21.89
CA ARG A 690 -3.22 -6.22 -22.47
C ARG A 690 -4.17 -5.95 -23.64
N GLY A 691 -4.21 -4.73 -24.18
CA GLY A 691 -5.06 -4.35 -25.31
C GLY A 691 -6.56 -4.22 -24.98
N VAL A 692 -6.94 -4.19 -23.69
CA VAL A 692 -8.33 -4.02 -23.26
C VAL A 692 -8.54 -2.57 -22.81
N VAL A 693 -9.38 -1.84 -23.55
CA VAL A 693 -9.60 -0.38 -23.34
C VAL A 693 -11.02 -0.08 -22.80
N ASP A 694 -11.88 -1.10 -22.72
CA ASP A 694 -13.29 -1.01 -22.32
C ASP A 694 -13.49 -0.72 -20.81
N GLU A 695 -13.58 0.56 -20.47
CA GLU A 695 -13.83 1.09 -19.12
C GLU A 695 -15.29 0.87 -18.66
N ARG A 696 -15.49 0.52 -17.38
CA ARG A 696 -16.81 0.16 -16.83
C ARG A 696 -17.46 1.34 -16.09
N THR A 697 -18.37 2.05 -16.75
CA THR A 697 -19.01 3.30 -16.27
C THR A 697 -20.19 3.08 -15.30
N THR A 698 -20.13 2.05 -14.44
CA THR A 698 -21.21 1.75 -13.47
C THR A 698 -21.07 2.58 -12.20
N PHE A 699 -22.18 3.06 -11.65
CA PHE A 699 -22.21 3.89 -10.44
C PHE A 699 -21.62 3.18 -9.20
N PRO A 700 -20.88 3.89 -8.32
CA PRO A 700 -20.35 5.23 -8.51
C PRO A 700 -19.20 5.22 -9.54
N TYR A 701 -19.20 6.17 -10.47
CA TYR A 701 -18.19 6.28 -11.53
C TYR A 701 -17.46 7.62 -11.44
N PHE A 702 -16.14 7.60 -11.53
CA PHE A 702 -15.27 8.78 -11.37
C PHE A 702 -14.32 8.93 -12.56
N LYS A 703 -14.42 10.06 -13.27
CA LYS A 703 -13.68 10.36 -14.51
C LYS A 703 -12.15 10.30 -14.38
N TYR A 704 -11.62 10.47 -13.16
CA TYR A 704 -10.18 10.38 -12.87
C TYR A 704 -9.68 8.94 -12.61
N GLY A 705 -10.50 7.93 -12.89
CA GLY A 705 -10.10 6.51 -12.85
C GLY A 705 -9.09 6.12 -13.92
N ARG A 706 -8.94 6.91 -15.00
CA ARG A 706 -7.98 6.75 -16.09
C ARG A 706 -6.94 7.87 -16.09
N ILE A 707 -5.71 7.56 -16.51
CA ILE A 707 -4.68 8.55 -16.86
C ILE A 707 -4.36 8.36 -18.34
N ALA A 708 -4.44 9.44 -19.14
CA ALA A 708 -3.98 9.41 -20.53
C ALA A 708 -2.46 9.60 -20.58
N ASN A 709 -1.75 8.72 -21.29
CA ASN A 709 -0.28 8.73 -21.43
C ASN A 709 0.48 8.82 -20.08
N PRO A 710 0.22 7.92 -19.12
CA PRO A 710 0.83 7.99 -17.79
C PRO A 710 2.35 7.85 -17.84
N LYS A 711 3.05 8.50 -16.90
CA LYS A 711 4.47 8.25 -16.63
C LYS A 711 4.68 6.79 -16.21
N THR A 712 5.63 6.13 -16.88
CA THR A 712 5.99 4.74 -16.59
C THR A 712 7.49 4.55 -16.54
N ILE A 713 7.95 3.75 -15.58
CA ILE A 713 9.32 3.23 -15.54
C ILE A 713 9.35 1.92 -16.34
N GLN A 714 10.27 1.82 -17.29
CA GLN A 714 10.50 0.61 -18.10
C GLN A 714 11.36 -0.38 -17.31
N THR A 715 11.08 -1.68 -17.43
CA THR A 715 11.86 -2.75 -16.79
C THR A 715 12.75 -3.48 -17.80
N SER A 716 13.79 -4.18 -17.31
CA SER A 716 14.67 -5.05 -18.12
C SER A 716 13.92 -6.15 -18.89
N HIS A 717 12.69 -6.47 -18.48
CA HIS A 717 11.84 -7.51 -19.07
C HIS A 717 10.73 -6.94 -19.97
N GLY A 718 10.81 -5.67 -20.36
CA GLY A 718 9.83 -5.00 -21.23
C GLY A 718 8.50 -4.60 -20.57
N ASN A 719 8.18 -5.16 -19.40
CA ASN A 719 7.07 -4.72 -18.55
C ASN A 719 7.26 -3.26 -18.09
N LYS A 720 6.17 -2.54 -17.81
CA LYS A 720 6.20 -1.19 -17.25
C LYS A 720 5.75 -1.17 -15.79
N ILE A 721 6.15 -0.12 -15.06
CA ILE A 721 5.66 0.23 -13.72
C ILE A 721 4.98 1.59 -13.81
N LEU A 722 3.75 1.71 -13.30
CA LEU A 722 3.01 2.97 -13.23
C LEU A 722 3.64 3.90 -12.17
N ALA A 723 4.13 5.06 -12.61
CA ALA A 723 4.78 6.07 -11.77
C ALA A 723 4.04 7.41 -11.85
N ASP A 724 2.71 7.37 -11.93
CA ASP A 724 1.85 8.53 -12.14
C ASP A 724 0.56 8.48 -11.31
N GLY A 725 -0.16 9.61 -11.26
CA GLY A 725 -1.40 9.77 -10.50
C GLY A 725 -1.23 9.42 -9.03
N TRP A 726 -2.09 8.56 -8.50
CA TRP A 726 -2.00 8.12 -7.11
C TRP A 726 -0.75 7.27 -6.82
N TYR A 727 -0.31 6.45 -7.78
CA TYR A 727 0.90 5.61 -7.66
C TYR A 727 2.21 6.37 -7.88
N GLY A 728 2.13 7.61 -8.41
CA GLY A 728 3.23 8.57 -8.38
C GLY A 728 3.36 9.33 -7.05
N LYS A 729 2.36 9.25 -6.17
CA LYS A 729 2.39 9.90 -4.83
C LYS A 729 2.86 8.94 -3.73
N ALA A 730 2.27 7.75 -3.64
CA ALA A 730 2.72 6.72 -2.70
C ALA A 730 2.42 5.29 -3.21
N ARG A 731 3.35 4.35 -2.97
CA ARG A 731 3.35 3.01 -3.59
C ARG A 731 2.13 2.14 -3.24
N LYS A 732 1.47 2.41 -2.11
CA LYS A 732 0.36 1.64 -1.54
C LYS A 732 -0.79 2.49 -0.96
N ILE A 733 -1.02 3.71 -1.45
CA ILE A 733 -2.04 4.64 -0.88
C ILE A 733 -3.46 4.07 -0.74
N HIS A 734 -3.91 3.21 -1.66
CA HIS A 734 -5.13 2.41 -1.51
C HIS A 734 -5.23 1.65 -0.17
N TYR A 735 -4.14 1.03 0.31
CA TYR A 735 -4.13 0.33 1.60
C TYR A 735 -4.31 1.28 2.80
N THR A 736 -3.93 2.56 2.71
CA THR A 736 -4.29 3.57 3.74
C THR A 736 -5.80 3.81 3.77
N CYS A 737 -6.42 3.88 2.59
CA CYS A 737 -7.86 4.14 2.47
C CYS A 737 -8.66 2.93 2.97
N ASP A 738 -8.25 1.72 2.59
CA ASP A 738 -8.77 0.46 3.12
C ASP A 738 -8.69 0.44 4.68
N LEU A 739 -7.53 0.78 5.26
CA LEU A 739 -7.37 0.86 6.72
C LEU A 739 -8.27 1.93 7.36
N PHE A 740 -8.43 3.09 6.72
CA PHE A 740 -9.36 4.13 7.18
C PHE A 740 -10.80 3.63 7.21
N PHE A 741 -11.25 2.85 6.21
CA PHE A 741 -12.59 2.27 6.21
C PHE A 741 -12.78 1.31 7.39
N ALA A 742 -11.81 0.41 7.62
CA ALA A 742 -11.86 -0.54 8.73
C ALA A 742 -11.93 0.17 10.09
N VAL A 743 -11.05 1.16 10.32
CA VAL A 743 -11.08 2.00 11.52
C VAL A 743 -12.41 2.74 11.66
N SER A 744 -12.99 3.25 10.57
CA SER A 744 -14.29 3.94 10.60
C SER A 744 -15.45 3.03 11.02
N TRP A 745 -15.44 1.76 10.61
CA TRP A 745 -16.48 0.78 10.97
C TRP A 745 -16.45 0.40 12.46
N GLY A 746 -15.28 0.41 13.09
CA GLY A 746 -15.15 0.31 14.55
C GLY A 746 -15.53 1.62 15.26
N LEU A 747 -14.96 2.74 14.81
CA LEU A 747 -15.05 4.06 15.44
C LEU A 747 -16.49 4.58 15.56
N ILE A 748 -17.36 4.30 14.59
CA ILE A 748 -18.78 4.70 14.63
C ILE A 748 -19.58 4.00 15.74
N THR A 749 -19.05 2.93 16.35
CA THR A 749 -19.66 2.22 17.48
C THR A 749 -19.15 2.66 18.86
N GLY A 750 -18.17 3.57 18.89
CA GLY A 750 -17.47 3.98 20.11
C GLY A 750 -16.50 2.90 20.63
N PHE A 751 -16.24 2.93 21.94
CA PHE A 751 -15.18 2.12 22.59
C PHE A 751 -15.71 1.18 23.71
N LYS A 752 -17.03 1.06 23.89
CA LYS A 752 -17.63 0.21 24.93
C LYS A 752 -17.45 -1.29 24.69
N SER A 753 -17.32 -1.71 23.43
CA SER A 753 -17.09 -3.11 23.03
C SER A 753 -15.79 -3.25 22.24
N PRO A 754 -14.96 -4.28 22.48
CA PRO A 754 -13.79 -4.59 21.68
C PRO A 754 -14.12 -5.25 20.32
N PHE A 755 -15.30 -5.86 20.15
CA PHE A 755 -15.58 -6.67 18.95
C PHE A 755 -15.71 -5.86 17.64
N PRO A 756 -16.35 -4.66 17.61
CA PRO A 756 -16.32 -3.80 16.42
C PRO A 756 -14.90 -3.43 15.96
N TRP A 757 -13.93 -3.42 16.87
CA TRP A 757 -12.53 -3.10 16.60
C TRP A 757 -11.69 -4.29 16.12
N PHE A 758 -12.22 -5.52 16.21
CA PHE A 758 -11.52 -6.73 15.73
C PHE A 758 -11.13 -6.61 14.25
N TYR A 759 -12.07 -6.15 13.39
CA TYR A 759 -11.80 -5.98 11.98
C TYR A 759 -10.64 -4.99 11.76
N SER A 760 -10.69 -3.82 12.41
CA SER A 760 -9.64 -2.79 12.35
C SER A 760 -8.25 -3.34 12.69
N VAL A 761 -8.13 -4.10 13.79
CA VAL A 761 -6.85 -4.64 14.27
C VAL A 761 -6.35 -5.78 13.37
N PHE A 762 -7.21 -6.75 13.05
CA PHE A 762 -6.89 -7.88 12.17
C PHE A 762 -6.45 -7.40 10.78
N PHE A 763 -7.19 -6.45 10.21
CA PHE A 763 -7.00 -5.95 8.87
C PHE A 763 -5.77 -5.03 8.75
N ALA A 764 -5.45 -4.25 9.79
CA ALA A 764 -4.20 -3.49 9.87
C ALA A 764 -2.97 -4.41 9.81
N GLY A 765 -2.95 -5.47 10.64
CA GLY A 765 -1.87 -6.47 10.63
C GLY A 765 -1.74 -7.19 9.28
N MET A 766 -2.88 -7.57 8.69
CA MET A 766 -2.93 -8.19 7.35
C MET A 766 -2.38 -7.25 6.28
N ILE A 767 -2.77 -5.97 6.27
CA ILE A 767 -2.29 -4.98 5.29
C ILE A 767 -0.78 -4.73 5.41
N ILE A 768 -0.23 -4.63 6.62
CA ILE A 768 1.20 -4.41 6.83
C ILE A 768 1.99 -5.62 6.31
N HIS A 769 1.60 -6.84 6.69
CA HIS A 769 2.22 -8.08 6.20
C HIS A 769 2.11 -8.21 4.67
N ARG A 770 0.94 -7.89 4.10
CA ARG A 770 0.68 -7.88 2.65
C ARG A 770 1.57 -6.88 1.93
N ALA A 771 1.71 -5.67 2.45
CA ALA A 771 2.55 -4.63 1.84
C ALA A 771 4.02 -5.05 1.78
N LEU A 772 4.60 -5.49 2.90
CA LEU A 772 5.99 -5.96 2.96
C LEU A 772 6.25 -7.11 1.98
N ARG A 773 5.37 -8.12 1.98
CA ARG A 773 5.44 -9.28 1.06
C ARG A 773 5.31 -8.88 -0.41
N ASP A 774 4.44 -7.91 -0.73
CA ASP A 774 4.26 -7.41 -2.09
C ASP A 774 5.53 -6.70 -2.58
N ILE A 775 6.20 -5.90 -1.72
CA ILE A 775 7.35 -5.08 -2.11
C ILE A 775 8.59 -5.94 -2.32
N GLU A 776 8.85 -6.92 -1.44
CA GLU A 776 9.98 -7.83 -1.63
C GLU A 776 9.85 -8.63 -2.94
N LYS A 777 8.63 -9.10 -3.27
CA LYS A 777 8.33 -9.71 -4.58
C LYS A 777 8.56 -8.74 -5.75
N CYS A 778 8.29 -7.45 -5.58
CA CYS A 778 8.54 -6.43 -6.61
C CYS A 778 10.03 -6.10 -6.77
N ARG A 779 10.81 -6.05 -5.68
CA ARG A 779 12.28 -5.96 -5.71
C ARG A 779 12.88 -7.14 -6.45
N GLU A 780 12.49 -8.36 -6.09
CA GLU A 780 12.94 -9.59 -6.75
C GLU A 780 12.53 -9.68 -8.23
N LYS A 781 11.38 -9.13 -8.66
CA LYS A 781 10.96 -9.17 -10.07
C LYS A 781 11.58 -8.06 -10.92
N TYR A 782 11.59 -6.82 -10.45
CA TYR A 782 11.91 -5.66 -11.29
C TYR A 782 13.30 -5.03 -11.04
N GLY A 783 14.03 -5.45 -10.00
CA GLY A 783 15.42 -5.07 -9.75
C GLY A 783 15.65 -3.56 -9.72
N GLU A 784 16.58 -3.06 -10.55
CA GLU A 784 16.92 -1.63 -10.62
C GLU A 784 15.72 -0.74 -11.01
N ALA A 785 14.78 -1.25 -11.82
CA ALA A 785 13.56 -0.51 -12.15
C ALA A 785 12.61 -0.36 -10.95
N TRP A 786 12.69 -1.26 -9.95
CA TRP A 786 12.01 -1.05 -8.67
C TRP A 786 12.74 -0.03 -7.81
N LYS A 787 14.08 -0.07 -7.73
CA LYS A 787 14.86 0.95 -6.98
C LYS A 787 14.60 2.36 -7.51
N GLU A 788 14.52 2.52 -8.83
CA GLU A 788 14.15 3.80 -9.46
C GLU A 788 12.71 4.21 -9.12
N TYR A 789 11.76 3.25 -9.03
CA TYR A 789 10.40 3.53 -8.56
C TYR A 789 10.38 3.92 -7.07
N GLU A 790 11.17 3.29 -6.21
CA GLU A 790 11.35 3.66 -4.80
C GLU A 790 12.01 5.04 -4.66
N ARG A 791 12.90 5.43 -5.59
CA ARG A 791 13.53 6.76 -5.64
C ARG A 791 12.55 7.85 -6.09
N GLN A 792 11.72 7.59 -7.10
CA GLN A 792 10.72 8.54 -7.59
C GLN A 792 9.51 8.66 -6.65
N VAL A 793 9.09 7.57 -6.02
CA VAL A 793 7.90 7.48 -5.16
C VAL A 793 8.33 6.96 -3.79
N PRO A 794 8.96 7.80 -2.94
CA PRO A 794 9.58 7.35 -1.70
C PRO A 794 8.59 6.90 -0.63
N TYR A 795 7.38 7.48 -0.60
CA TYR A 795 6.34 7.17 0.37
C TYR A 795 5.69 5.81 0.08
N LEU A 796 5.64 4.95 1.09
CA LEU A 796 4.95 3.66 0.96
C LEU A 796 3.42 3.83 1.03
N PHE A 797 2.88 4.28 2.15
CA PHE A 797 1.43 4.41 2.37
C PHE A 797 0.91 5.82 2.11
N ILE A 798 1.36 6.81 2.89
CA ILE A 798 0.81 8.17 2.90
C ILE A 798 1.83 9.17 2.33
N PRO A 799 1.48 9.96 1.30
CA PRO A 799 2.32 11.05 0.81
C PRO A 799 2.22 12.28 1.72
N VAL A 800 3.36 12.80 2.19
CA VAL A 800 3.42 13.99 3.06
C VAL A 800 4.03 15.16 2.31
N SER A 801 3.35 16.32 2.31
CA SER A 801 3.91 17.57 1.78
C SER A 801 4.74 18.29 2.86
N PRO A 802 5.89 18.91 2.53
CA PRO A 802 6.72 19.65 3.50
C PRO A 802 6.03 20.85 4.17
N VAL A 803 4.81 21.20 3.76
CA VAL A 803 4.02 22.31 4.34
C VAL A 803 3.18 21.86 5.57
N ILE A 804 2.99 20.56 5.81
CA ILE A 804 2.13 20.04 6.91
C ILE A 804 2.99 19.58 8.11
N PHE A 805 4.06 20.30 8.42
CA PHE A 805 5.11 19.82 9.33
C PHE A 805 4.88 20.11 10.83
N ASP A 806 4.05 21.09 11.20
CA ASP A 806 3.92 21.54 12.61
C ASP A 806 2.83 20.83 13.45
N LEU A 807 1.99 19.96 12.87
CA LEU A 807 0.76 19.48 13.54
C LEU A 807 0.44 17.97 13.46
N SER A 808 1.30 17.11 12.89
CA SER A 808 0.87 15.71 12.60
C SER A 808 1.92 14.57 12.67
N GLU A 809 3.07 14.75 13.31
CA GLU A 809 4.14 13.71 13.29
C GLU A 809 3.83 12.38 14.00
N ILE A 810 2.94 12.36 15.00
CA ILE A 810 2.87 11.28 16.01
C ILE A 810 2.33 9.94 15.49
N VAL A 811 1.52 9.91 14.42
CA VAL A 811 0.81 8.68 13.97
C VAL A 811 1.25 8.18 12.59
N LEU A 812 1.75 9.05 11.71
CA LEU A 812 1.93 8.70 10.29
C LEU A 812 3.31 8.10 9.95
N THR A 813 4.35 8.42 10.73
CA THR A 813 5.76 8.14 10.36
C THR A 813 6.12 6.65 10.42
N CYS A 814 5.48 5.87 11.30
CA CYS A 814 5.64 4.40 11.38
C CYS A 814 5.33 3.66 10.07
N PHE A 815 4.61 4.26 9.13
CA PHE A 815 4.23 3.64 7.86
C PHE A 815 5.22 3.90 6.70
N GLN A 816 6.25 4.74 6.82
CA GLN A 816 6.75 5.47 5.64
C GLN A 816 8.08 5.03 4.99
N ARG A 817 8.95 4.22 5.63
CA ARG A 817 10.22 3.74 5.02
C ARG A 817 10.57 2.29 5.39
N GLU A 818 11.41 1.66 4.59
CA GLU A 818 11.66 0.20 4.59
C GLU A 818 13.14 -0.21 4.79
N PRO A 819 13.41 -1.42 5.33
CA PRO A 819 14.74 -2.02 5.47
C PRO A 819 15.15 -2.89 4.27
N LEU A 820 16.46 -2.97 3.91
CA LEU A 820 16.88 -3.55 2.62
C LEU A 820 18.25 -4.29 2.57
N TYR A 821 18.84 -4.75 3.68
CA TYR A 821 20.23 -5.31 3.67
C TYR A 821 20.48 -6.67 4.34
N VAL A 822 19.47 -7.34 4.92
CA VAL A 822 19.70 -8.56 5.75
C VAL A 822 19.56 -9.88 4.97
N CYS A 823 18.63 -9.97 4.01
CA CYS A 823 18.20 -11.25 3.42
C CYS A 823 19.31 -12.01 2.65
N GLN A 824 20.30 -11.31 2.09
CA GLN A 824 21.39 -11.95 1.33
C GLN A 824 22.37 -12.74 2.22
N ALA A 825 22.55 -12.35 3.48
CA ALA A 825 23.51 -12.99 4.39
C ALA A 825 23.02 -14.34 4.95
N MET A 826 21.71 -14.55 5.04
CA MET A 826 21.15 -15.76 5.69
C MET A 826 21.19 -17.01 4.80
N ARG A 827 21.10 -16.86 3.47
CA ARG A 827 21.08 -18.02 2.54
C ARG A 827 22.37 -18.86 2.54
N GLN A 828 23.51 -18.29 2.93
CA GLN A 828 24.81 -19.01 2.93
C GLN A 828 25.08 -19.82 4.23
N ARG A 829 24.33 -19.61 5.32
CA ARG A 829 24.56 -20.31 6.60
C ARG A 829 23.70 -21.57 6.82
N ALA A 830 22.67 -21.78 6.01
CA ALA A 830 21.73 -22.90 6.17
C ALA A 830 22.28 -24.29 5.72
N GLN A 831 23.49 -24.36 5.16
CA GLN A 831 24.10 -25.62 4.67
C GLN A 831 25.15 -26.23 5.62
N GLY A 832 25.38 -25.63 6.79
CA GLY A 832 26.54 -25.92 7.66
C GLY A 832 26.23 -26.41 9.08
N ALA A 833 25.21 -27.23 9.31
CA ALA A 833 24.97 -27.87 10.61
C ALA A 833 24.20 -29.22 10.50
N LYS A 834 24.82 -30.31 10.99
CA LYS A 834 24.22 -31.63 11.27
C LYS A 834 25.04 -32.34 12.36
N SER A 835 24.40 -33.29 13.07
CA SER A 835 24.85 -34.03 14.28
C SER A 835 24.87 -33.20 15.57
N LEU A 836 24.61 -33.71 16.79
CA LEU A 836 24.51 -35.09 17.33
C LEU A 836 23.18 -35.38 18.11
N ASP A 837 23.04 -36.62 18.63
CA ASP A 837 21.84 -37.23 19.29
C ASP A 837 21.90 -37.36 20.84
N PRO A 838 20.80 -37.77 21.54
CA PRO A 838 20.60 -37.63 23.01
C PRO A 838 20.46 -38.95 23.85
N HIS A 839 20.44 -38.84 25.19
CA HIS A 839 20.11 -39.86 26.25
C HIS A 839 19.75 -39.09 27.58
N LEU A 840 19.14 -39.57 28.69
CA LEU A 840 18.64 -40.89 29.19
C LEU A 840 17.43 -40.69 30.19
N SER A 841 17.13 -41.66 31.07
CA SER A 841 16.07 -41.77 32.12
C SER A 841 16.59 -41.52 33.57
N TYR A 842 15.91 -41.70 34.73
CA TYR A 842 14.63 -42.32 35.19
C TYR A 842 14.21 -41.68 36.57
N SER A 843 12.95 -41.58 37.04
CA SER A 843 12.08 -42.57 37.77
C SER A 843 12.65 -43.13 39.11
N GLN A 844 12.00 -43.01 40.29
CA GLN A 844 10.98 -43.89 40.97
C GLN A 844 10.71 -43.37 42.44
N THR A 845 9.92 -43.90 43.41
CA THR A 845 8.56 -44.54 43.59
C THR A 845 8.34 -44.83 45.14
N VAL A 846 7.19 -45.38 45.61
CA VAL A 846 6.89 -46.03 46.96
C VAL A 846 6.46 -45.05 48.10
N LEU A 847 5.24 -45.03 48.69
CA LEU A 847 4.43 -45.96 49.57
C LEU A 847 4.95 -46.04 51.05
N LEU A 848 4.19 -46.22 52.16
CA LEU A 848 2.74 -46.36 52.50
C LEU A 848 2.50 -46.26 54.04
N HIS A 849 1.34 -45.78 54.55
CA HIS A 849 0.44 -46.43 55.57
C HIS A 849 -0.63 -45.50 56.22
N HIS A 850 -1.61 -46.10 56.93
CA HIS A 850 -2.89 -45.51 57.37
C HIS A 850 -3.01 -45.18 58.87
N THR A 851 -3.89 -44.22 59.23
CA THR A 851 -5.06 -44.44 60.14
C THR A 851 -6.06 -43.26 60.15
N THR A 852 -7.30 -43.52 60.57
CA THR A 852 -8.49 -42.64 60.63
C THR A 852 -9.47 -43.18 61.70
N PRO A 853 -10.65 -42.58 62.04
CA PRO A 853 -11.26 -41.28 61.69
C PRO A 853 -11.44 -40.37 62.96
N GLN A 854 -12.06 -39.20 63.04
CA GLN A 854 -13.36 -38.68 62.55
C GLN A 854 -13.39 -37.11 62.57
N SER A 855 -14.48 -36.42 62.23
CA SER A 855 -15.07 -36.23 60.89
C SER A 855 -16.39 -35.42 60.96
N ASP A 856 -16.44 -34.21 60.41
CA ASP A 856 -17.70 -33.51 60.08
C ASP A 856 -17.61 -32.75 58.74
N ARG A 857 -18.73 -32.17 58.28
CA ARG A 857 -19.07 -32.07 56.84
C ARG A 857 -18.51 -30.88 56.05
N THR A 858 -18.37 -31.09 54.75
CA THR A 858 -17.77 -30.16 53.76
C THR A 858 -18.65 -29.94 52.53
N PRO A 859 -18.56 -28.76 51.88
CA PRO A 859 -18.62 -28.63 50.43
C PRO A 859 -17.28 -29.09 49.83
N ARG A 860 -17.31 -29.83 48.71
CA ARG A 860 -16.12 -30.57 48.22
C ARG A 860 -15.10 -29.67 47.50
N ALA A 861 -14.02 -29.31 48.19
CA ALA A 861 -12.83 -28.67 47.61
C ALA A 861 -11.98 -29.64 46.76
N SER A 862 -11.01 -29.11 46.00
CA SER A 862 -10.09 -29.89 45.17
C SER A 862 -8.89 -30.44 45.97
N PRO A 863 -8.47 -31.71 45.79
CA PRO A 863 -7.54 -32.41 46.69
C PRO A 863 -6.15 -31.76 46.90
N THR A 864 -5.71 -30.88 46.00
CA THR A 864 -4.40 -30.22 46.05
C THR A 864 -4.34 -29.03 47.01
N MET A 865 -5.48 -28.41 47.34
CA MET A 865 -5.50 -27.21 48.19
C MET A 865 -5.39 -27.53 49.68
N ASP A 866 -6.05 -28.60 50.12
CA ASP A 866 -6.06 -28.99 51.53
C ASP A 866 -4.67 -29.46 51.99
N ALA A 867 -3.95 -30.18 51.13
CA ALA A 867 -2.55 -30.58 51.37
C ALA A 867 -1.61 -29.37 51.55
N LEU A 868 -1.83 -28.29 50.80
CA LEU A 868 -1.06 -27.04 50.95
C LEU A 868 -1.42 -26.32 52.27
N LYS A 869 -2.72 -26.23 52.59
CA LYS A 869 -3.22 -25.62 53.83
C LYS A 869 -2.61 -26.28 55.06
N SER A 870 -2.68 -27.62 55.16
CA SER A 870 -2.13 -28.36 56.30
C SER A 870 -0.60 -28.25 56.44
N ALA A 871 0.14 -28.07 55.34
CA ALA A 871 1.59 -27.91 55.38
C ALA A 871 2.03 -26.49 55.80
N VAL A 872 1.24 -25.46 55.50
CA VAL A 872 1.63 -24.04 55.64
C VAL A 872 1.00 -23.37 56.87
N GLN A 873 -0.24 -23.69 57.24
CA GLN A 873 -0.91 -23.11 58.42
C GLN A 873 -0.11 -23.21 59.74
N PRO A 874 0.60 -24.32 60.06
CA PRO A 874 1.41 -24.39 61.27
C PRO A 874 2.57 -23.38 61.31
N ILE A 875 3.05 -22.93 60.14
CA ILE A 875 4.10 -21.92 60.02
C ILE A 875 3.50 -20.52 60.13
N THR A 876 2.38 -20.26 59.45
CA THR A 876 1.78 -18.93 59.41
C THR A 876 1.04 -18.55 60.69
N HIS A 877 0.47 -19.51 61.42
CA HIS A 877 -0.08 -19.29 62.76
C HIS A 877 1.00 -18.97 63.82
N ASN A 878 2.26 -19.34 63.58
CA ASN A 878 3.40 -19.10 64.48
C ASN A 878 4.34 -17.99 64.00
N LEU A 879 3.89 -17.11 63.09
CA LEU A 879 4.66 -15.95 62.65
C LEU A 879 4.94 -15.00 63.83
N PRO A 880 6.21 -14.59 64.06
CA PRO A 880 6.54 -13.57 65.05
C PRO A 880 5.76 -12.27 64.82
N GLN A 881 5.27 -11.63 65.88
CA GLN A 881 4.43 -10.42 65.81
C GLN A 881 4.97 -9.34 64.85
N PRO A 882 6.27 -8.95 64.86
CA PRO A 882 6.77 -7.96 63.90
C PRO A 882 6.63 -8.33 62.42
N ILE A 883 6.54 -9.62 62.08
CA ILE A 883 6.30 -10.11 60.71
C ILE A 883 4.80 -10.16 60.42
N ALA A 884 3.98 -10.53 61.41
CA ALA A 884 2.53 -10.49 61.32
C ALA A 884 2.01 -9.05 61.14
N ASP A 885 2.51 -8.10 61.94
CA ASP A 885 2.17 -6.66 61.86
C ASP A 885 2.49 -6.08 60.47
N VAL A 886 3.65 -6.43 59.89
CA VAL A 886 4.03 -6.04 58.52
C VAL A 886 3.07 -6.63 57.49
N GLY A 887 2.67 -7.89 57.64
CA GLY A 887 1.68 -8.54 56.77
C GLY A 887 0.28 -7.95 56.88
N ILE A 888 -0.17 -7.61 58.10
CA ILE A 888 -1.44 -6.95 58.39
C ILE A 888 -1.46 -5.53 57.83
N SER A 889 -0.35 -4.79 57.95
CA SER A 889 -0.17 -3.46 57.37
C SER A 889 -0.21 -3.46 55.83
N LEU A 890 0.39 -4.48 55.20
CA LEU A 890 0.45 -4.59 53.74
C LEU A 890 -0.83 -5.09 53.07
N LEU A 891 -1.50 -6.09 53.65
CA LEU A 891 -2.68 -6.74 53.08
C LEU A 891 -4.00 -6.28 53.70
N GLY A 892 -3.96 -5.54 54.80
CA GLY A 892 -5.11 -5.31 55.67
C GLY A 892 -5.47 -6.57 56.50
N PRO A 893 -6.11 -6.40 57.67
CA PRO A 893 -6.37 -7.51 58.60
C PRO A 893 -7.27 -8.60 58.00
N SER A 894 -8.20 -8.25 57.09
CA SER A 894 -9.10 -9.22 56.43
C SER A 894 -8.34 -10.15 55.48
N CYS A 895 -7.57 -9.59 54.54
CA CYS A 895 -6.82 -10.40 53.56
C CYS A 895 -5.56 -11.04 54.15
N TYR A 896 -4.93 -10.44 55.16
CA TYR A 896 -3.89 -11.14 55.94
C TYR A 896 -4.46 -12.40 56.62
N LYS A 897 -5.61 -12.28 57.30
CA LYS A 897 -6.27 -13.43 57.94
C LYS A 897 -6.71 -14.49 56.92
N THR A 898 -7.17 -14.06 55.74
CA THR A 898 -7.66 -14.99 54.70
C THR A 898 -6.53 -15.71 53.97
N LEU A 899 -5.49 -14.99 53.53
CA LEU A 899 -4.40 -15.56 52.72
C LEU A 899 -3.23 -16.10 53.52
N VAL A 900 -2.81 -15.40 54.58
CA VAL A 900 -1.59 -15.76 55.32
C VAL A 900 -1.94 -16.68 56.47
N TYR A 901 -2.88 -16.27 57.33
CA TYR A 901 -3.29 -17.08 58.49
C TYR A 901 -4.05 -18.34 58.03
N ASN A 902 -5.19 -18.18 57.34
CA ASN A 902 -6.02 -19.32 56.90
C ASN A 902 -5.49 -20.06 55.64
N VAL A 903 -4.54 -19.50 54.89
CA VAL A 903 -3.99 -20.07 53.64
C VAL A 903 -5.07 -20.34 52.57
N ASP A 904 -6.06 -19.44 52.44
CA ASP A 904 -7.17 -19.60 51.49
C ASP A 904 -6.94 -18.91 50.14
N LEU A 905 -6.20 -19.58 49.25
CA LEU A 905 -5.86 -19.08 47.91
C LEU A 905 -7.06 -19.01 46.94
N THR A 906 -8.27 -19.40 47.36
CA THR A 906 -9.52 -19.23 46.58
C THR A 906 -10.15 -17.84 46.72
N ALA A 907 -9.72 -17.03 47.69
CA ALA A 907 -10.21 -15.67 47.88
C ALA A 907 -9.62 -14.68 46.85
N THR A 908 -10.18 -14.67 45.63
CA THR A 908 -9.63 -13.96 44.46
C THR A 908 -9.26 -12.50 44.71
N GLU A 909 -10.10 -11.74 45.41
CA GLU A 909 -9.88 -10.30 45.61
C GLU A 909 -8.69 -10.04 46.53
N CYS A 910 -8.54 -10.85 47.57
CA CYS A 910 -7.34 -10.82 48.40
C CYS A 910 -6.10 -11.27 47.62
N VAL A 911 -6.20 -12.32 46.78
CA VAL A 911 -5.07 -12.80 45.97
C VAL A 911 -4.60 -11.73 44.97
N LYS A 912 -5.53 -11.05 44.28
CA LYS A 912 -5.23 -9.91 43.40
C LYS A 912 -4.51 -8.79 44.17
N LEU A 913 -5.04 -8.40 45.34
CA LEU A 913 -4.43 -7.38 46.20
C LEU A 913 -3.03 -7.76 46.68
N ALA A 914 -2.82 -9.01 47.10
CA ALA A 914 -1.51 -9.50 47.54
C ALA A 914 -0.48 -9.53 46.40
N ILE A 915 -0.89 -9.95 45.20
CA ILE A 915 -0.05 -9.88 44.00
C ILE A 915 0.27 -8.42 43.65
N SER A 916 -0.71 -7.52 43.71
CA SER A 916 -0.53 -6.09 43.46
C SER A 916 0.49 -5.46 44.43
N LYS A 917 0.31 -5.66 45.74
CA LYS A 917 1.23 -5.15 46.77
C LYS A 917 2.64 -5.72 46.60
N GLY A 918 2.76 -7.01 46.31
CA GLY A 918 4.04 -7.67 46.03
C GLY A 918 4.76 -7.09 44.80
N LEU A 919 4.03 -6.87 43.71
CA LEU A 919 4.55 -6.23 42.49
C LEU A 919 4.95 -4.76 42.77
N GLY A 920 4.14 -4.00 43.49
CA GLY A 920 4.44 -2.62 43.88
C GLY A 920 5.78 -2.50 44.63
N ILE A 921 5.96 -3.31 45.68
CA ILE A 921 7.23 -3.37 46.44
C ILE A 921 8.39 -3.81 45.54
N GLY A 922 8.19 -4.84 44.70
CA GLY A 922 9.22 -5.34 43.78
C GLY A 922 9.71 -4.28 42.79
N ILE A 923 8.79 -3.48 42.25
CA ILE A 923 9.11 -2.35 41.35
C ILE A 923 9.86 -1.26 42.11
N ILE A 924 9.43 -0.90 43.33
CA ILE A 924 10.12 0.10 44.16
C ILE A 924 11.56 -0.34 44.44
N GLY A 925 11.76 -1.61 44.87
CA GLY A 925 13.07 -2.20 45.09
C GLY A 925 13.94 -2.15 43.84
N ALA A 926 13.44 -2.63 42.70
CA ALA A 926 14.18 -2.60 41.42
C ALA A 926 14.53 -1.17 40.98
N SER A 927 13.60 -0.21 41.13
CA SER A 927 13.76 1.17 40.68
C SER A 927 14.95 1.90 41.31
N SER A 928 15.33 1.53 42.54
CA SER A 928 16.50 2.08 43.23
C SER A 928 17.82 1.81 42.50
N ILE A 929 17.88 0.78 41.64
CA ILE A 929 19.08 0.35 40.91
C ILE A 929 19.04 0.77 39.43
N VAL A 930 17.85 0.99 38.86
CA VAL A 930 17.62 1.11 37.39
C VAL A 930 18.55 2.12 36.68
N LYS A 931 18.82 3.29 37.27
CA LYS A 931 19.68 4.32 36.63
C LYS A 931 21.14 4.27 37.11
N ILE A 932 21.48 3.47 38.13
CA ILE A 932 22.84 3.36 38.69
C ILE A 932 23.90 2.99 37.61
N PRO A 933 23.69 2.02 36.71
CA PRO A 933 24.68 1.71 35.67
C PRO A 933 24.98 2.89 34.73
N GLN A 934 23.99 3.77 34.49
CA GLN A 934 24.17 4.97 33.69
C GLN A 934 24.94 6.06 34.47
N LEU A 935 24.63 6.22 35.76
CA LEU A 935 25.36 7.13 36.66
C LEU A 935 26.85 6.75 36.77
N LEU A 936 27.15 5.46 36.97
CA LEU A 936 28.52 4.95 37.04
C LEU A 936 29.28 5.15 35.71
N LYS A 937 28.62 4.88 34.57
CA LYS A 937 29.23 5.12 33.25
C LYS A 937 29.56 6.59 33.01
N LEU A 938 28.70 7.50 33.48
CA LEU A 938 28.89 8.95 33.37
C LEU A 938 30.06 9.45 34.25
N LEU A 939 30.15 8.94 35.49
CA LEU A 939 31.27 9.23 36.40
C LEU A 939 32.62 8.70 35.89
N ASN A 940 32.62 7.48 35.33
CA ASN A 940 33.85 6.82 34.85
C ASN A 940 34.36 7.40 33.51
N SER A 941 33.47 7.91 32.66
CA SER A 941 33.84 8.51 31.37
C SER A 941 34.05 10.02 31.41
N GLN A 942 33.52 10.70 32.42
CA GLN A 942 33.58 12.16 32.60
C GLN A 942 33.11 12.99 31.39
N SER A 943 32.28 12.40 30.53
CA SER A 943 31.75 13.01 29.30
C SER A 943 30.23 12.86 29.22
N ALA A 944 29.56 13.94 28.85
CA ALA A 944 28.12 13.98 28.60
C ALA A 944 27.74 13.66 27.14
N GLU A 945 28.69 13.24 26.30
CA GLU A 945 28.45 12.96 24.86
C GLU A 945 27.32 11.93 24.67
N GLY A 946 26.34 12.29 23.84
CA GLY A 946 25.16 11.47 23.57
C GLY A 946 24.02 11.56 24.61
N LEU A 947 24.13 12.42 25.64
CA LEU A 947 23.06 12.62 26.64
C LEU A 947 22.46 14.03 26.58
N SER A 948 21.13 14.11 26.45
CA SER A 948 20.39 15.38 26.42
C SER A 948 19.94 15.80 27.82
N PHE A 949 20.44 16.95 28.30
CA PHE A 949 19.92 17.57 29.54
C PHE A 949 18.42 17.85 29.47
N LEU A 950 17.90 18.28 28.30
CA LEU A 950 16.48 18.56 28.11
C LEU A 950 15.61 17.32 28.36
N SER A 951 16.06 16.13 27.97
CA SER A 951 15.32 14.89 28.24
C SER A 951 15.22 14.59 29.74
N TYR A 952 16.28 14.84 30.52
CA TYR A 952 16.24 14.67 31.98
C TYR A 952 15.46 15.78 32.69
N LEU A 953 15.49 17.01 32.18
CA LEU A 953 14.64 18.12 32.63
C LEU A 953 13.16 17.72 32.54
N LEU A 954 12.70 17.30 31.37
CA LEU A 954 11.31 16.89 31.15
C LEU A 954 10.92 15.62 31.94
N GLU A 955 11.78 14.60 31.98
CA GLU A 955 11.51 13.36 32.72
C GLU A 955 11.44 13.62 34.25
N SER A 956 12.28 14.51 34.79
CA SER A 956 12.22 14.87 36.22
C SER A 956 11.02 15.77 36.56
N SER A 957 10.65 16.71 35.68
CA SER A 957 9.45 17.53 35.86
C SER A 957 8.18 16.68 35.89
N SER A 958 8.08 15.69 34.98
CA SER A 958 7.02 14.68 34.98
C SER A 958 6.94 13.93 36.33
N TYR A 959 8.06 13.37 36.79
CA TYR A 959 8.07 12.61 38.06
C TYR A 959 7.80 13.49 39.29
N LEU A 960 8.26 14.76 39.31
CA LEU A 960 8.00 15.66 40.43
C LEU A 960 6.50 16.02 40.56
N ILE A 961 5.83 16.29 39.43
CA ILE A 961 4.38 16.51 39.40
C ILE A 961 3.64 15.25 39.85
N SER A 962 3.98 14.08 39.29
CA SER A 962 3.33 12.82 39.66
C SER A 962 3.56 12.44 41.13
N LEU A 963 4.73 12.71 41.69
CA LEU A 963 4.99 12.51 43.11
C LEU A 963 4.12 13.43 43.99
N ALA A 964 4.01 14.71 43.63
CA ALA A 964 3.16 15.66 44.36
C ALA A 964 1.67 15.29 44.27
N TYR A 965 1.20 14.86 43.10
CA TYR A 965 -0.17 14.40 42.88
C TYR A 965 -0.51 13.19 43.77
N ASN A 966 0.27 12.11 43.67
CA ASN A 966 -0.02 10.87 44.40
C ASN A 966 0.06 11.05 45.93
N VAL A 967 1.01 11.85 46.43
CA VAL A 967 1.11 12.17 47.86
C VAL A 967 -0.08 13.01 48.34
N ARG A 968 -0.49 14.05 47.58
CA ARG A 968 -1.59 14.93 47.98
C ARG A 968 -2.97 14.27 47.88
N HIS A 969 -3.14 13.27 47.02
CA HIS A 969 -4.32 12.42 46.97
C HIS A 969 -4.30 11.26 47.98
N GLY A 970 -3.22 11.09 48.75
CA GLY A 970 -3.13 10.09 49.81
C GLY A 970 -3.08 8.63 49.33
N PHE A 971 -2.67 8.39 48.08
CA PHE A 971 -2.60 7.05 47.52
C PHE A 971 -1.54 6.18 48.24
N PRO A 972 -1.63 4.84 48.17
CA PRO A 972 -0.65 3.97 48.83
C PRO A 972 0.74 4.11 48.22
N PHE A 973 1.80 4.23 49.03
CA PHE A 973 3.19 4.37 48.55
C PHE A 973 3.64 3.22 47.61
N SER A 974 3.03 2.03 47.70
CA SER A 974 3.19 0.91 46.76
C SER A 974 2.90 1.28 45.29
N THR A 975 2.11 2.32 45.06
CA THR A 975 1.59 2.71 43.73
C THR A 975 2.37 3.84 43.05
N TYR A 976 3.33 4.48 43.75
CA TYR A 976 4.15 5.59 43.19
C TYR A 976 5.57 5.75 43.79
N GLY A 977 5.98 4.97 44.79
CA GLY A 977 7.26 5.19 45.51
C GLY A 977 8.53 5.14 44.64
N GLU A 978 8.50 4.40 43.54
CA GLU A 978 9.54 4.35 42.51
C GLU A 978 9.72 5.70 41.79
N THR A 979 8.66 6.49 41.66
CA THR A 979 8.70 7.83 41.05
C THR A 979 9.63 8.75 41.84
N ALA A 980 9.62 8.66 43.18
CA ALA A 980 10.57 9.39 44.03
C ALA A 980 12.03 8.89 43.86
N LEU A 981 12.23 7.57 43.82
CA LEU A 981 13.57 6.97 43.70
C LEU A 981 14.21 7.22 42.34
N ILE A 982 13.43 7.22 41.26
CA ILE A 982 13.90 7.53 39.90
C ILE A 982 14.14 9.04 39.76
N LEU A 983 13.30 9.90 40.36
CA LEU A 983 13.50 11.35 40.37
C LEU A 983 14.85 11.73 40.98
N VAL A 984 15.22 11.18 42.16
CA VAL A 984 16.52 11.43 42.80
C VAL A 984 17.69 11.02 41.89
N GLN A 985 17.61 9.84 41.26
CA GLN A 985 18.64 9.37 40.32
C GLN A 985 18.74 10.26 39.07
N ASN A 986 17.61 10.73 38.54
CA ASN A 986 17.57 11.64 37.39
C ASN A 986 18.17 13.01 37.72
N ILE A 987 17.90 13.57 38.91
CA ILE A 987 18.49 14.83 39.36
C ILE A 987 20.02 14.72 39.41
N ALA A 988 20.55 13.60 39.91
CA ALA A 988 21.99 13.34 39.94
C ALA A 988 22.60 13.22 38.54
N ILE A 989 21.97 12.46 37.63
CA ILE A 989 22.45 12.33 36.24
C ILE A 989 22.40 13.68 35.50
N ALA A 990 21.30 14.43 35.60
CA ALA A 990 21.15 15.75 34.98
C ALA A 990 22.20 16.76 35.47
N SER A 991 22.51 16.72 36.78
CA SER A 991 23.56 17.55 37.39
C SER A 991 24.95 17.21 36.85
N LEU A 992 25.26 15.91 36.68
CA LEU A 992 26.52 15.47 36.08
C LEU A 992 26.59 15.79 34.57
N VAL A 993 25.48 15.66 33.83
CA VAL A 993 25.39 16.06 32.42
C VAL A 993 25.71 17.56 32.26
N LEU A 994 25.11 18.44 33.08
CA LEU A 994 25.44 19.87 33.07
C LEU A 994 26.91 20.12 33.42
N LYS A 995 27.46 19.43 34.43
CA LYS A 995 28.86 19.56 34.84
C LYS A 995 29.83 19.17 33.72
N TYR A 996 29.64 18.00 33.10
CA TYR A 996 30.51 17.50 32.03
C TYR A 996 30.24 18.14 30.66
N SER A 997 29.11 18.82 30.47
CA SER A 997 28.84 19.68 29.29
C SER A 997 29.43 21.10 29.41
N GLY A 998 30.33 21.35 30.38
CA GLY A 998 30.92 22.66 30.64
C GLY A 998 29.97 23.71 31.25
N ARG A 999 28.73 23.33 31.60
CA ARG A 999 27.68 24.21 32.14
C ARG A 999 27.51 24.05 33.66
N GLY A 1000 28.60 23.82 34.38
CA GLY A 1000 28.60 23.50 35.82
C GLY A 1000 27.84 24.50 36.71
N VAL A 1001 27.86 25.80 36.37
CA VAL A 1001 27.10 26.85 37.09
C VAL A 1001 25.58 26.58 37.04
N GLY A 1002 25.09 25.99 35.95
CA GLY A 1002 23.67 25.63 35.78
C GLY A 1002 23.17 24.56 36.75
N VAL A 1003 24.05 23.80 37.41
CA VAL A 1003 23.66 22.75 38.37
C VAL A 1003 22.93 23.34 39.57
N ALA A 1004 23.37 24.51 40.06
CA ALA A 1004 22.70 25.19 41.16
C ALA A 1004 21.30 25.69 40.76
N GLY A 1005 21.16 26.25 39.56
CA GLY A 1005 19.86 26.67 39.01
C GLY A 1005 18.91 25.50 38.76
N TRP A 1006 19.43 24.35 38.31
CA TRP A 1006 18.67 23.12 38.12
C TRP A 1006 18.09 22.58 39.44
N VAL A 1007 18.94 22.38 40.44
CA VAL A 1007 18.52 21.84 41.75
C VAL A 1007 17.63 22.83 42.49
N GLY A 1008 17.97 24.13 42.47
CA GLY A 1008 17.14 25.18 43.06
C GLY A 1008 15.77 25.33 42.38
N GLY A 1009 15.72 25.26 41.05
CA GLY A 1009 14.47 25.31 40.28
C GLY A 1009 13.53 24.15 40.61
N LEU A 1010 14.04 22.92 40.73
CA LEU A 1010 13.25 21.78 41.18
C LEU A 1010 12.82 21.88 42.64
N ALA A 1011 13.65 22.42 43.53
CA ALA A 1011 13.28 22.63 44.93
C ALA A 1011 12.13 23.64 45.08
N VAL A 1012 12.17 24.74 44.32
CA VAL A 1012 11.09 25.75 44.28
C VAL A 1012 9.82 25.16 43.64
N ALA A 1013 9.94 24.43 42.53
CA ALA A 1013 8.81 23.76 41.89
C ALA A 1013 8.16 22.73 42.83
N GLY A 1014 8.96 21.96 43.57
CA GLY A 1014 8.48 21.02 44.59
C GLY A 1014 7.73 21.75 45.71
N ALA A 1015 8.33 22.79 46.29
CA ALA A 1015 7.70 23.58 47.34
C ALA A 1015 6.34 24.18 46.90
N ALA A 1016 6.21 24.59 45.64
CA ALA A 1016 4.93 25.07 45.08
C ALA A 1016 3.91 23.93 44.85
N LEU A 1017 4.35 22.77 44.33
CA LEU A 1017 3.47 21.63 44.04
C LEU A 1017 2.94 20.92 45.29
N PHE A 1018 3.73 20.87 46.37
CA PHE A 1018 3.32 20.30 47.65
C PHE A 1018 2.50 21.27 48.52
N ASN A 1019 2.45 22.56 48.17
CA ASN A 1019 1.68 23.58 48.90
C ASN A 1019 0.29 23.78 48.26
N ASP A 1020 -0.76 23.58 49.05
CA ASP A 1020 -2.17 23.68 48.64
C ASP A 1020 -2.65 25.11 48.42
N GLN A 1021 -2.05 26.10 49.08
CA GLN A 1021 -2.32 27.53 48.87
C GLN A 1021 -1.72 28.06 47.55
N TRP A 1022 -0.69 27.39 47.01
CA TRP A 1022 0.00 27.81 45.79
C TRP A 1022 -0.54 27.09 44.55
N ILE A 1023 -0.81 25.78 44.67
CA ILE A 1023 -1.40 24.94 43.62
C ILE A 1023 -2.58 24.17 44.22
N ASP A 1024 -3.80 24.53 43.83
CA ASP A 1024 -5.02 23.77 44.18
C ASP A 1024 -5.11 22.42 43.46
N ALA A 1025 -6.07 21.58 43.87
CA ALA A 1025 -6.24 20.22 43.33
C ALA A 1025 -6.65 20.19 41.85
N GLU A 1026 -7.34 21.20 41.35
CA GLU A 1026 -7.75 21.29 39.93
C GLU A 1026 -6.54 21.56 39.04
N LYS A 1027 -5.71 22.55 39.41
CA LYS A 1027 -4.43 22.83 38.74
C LYS A 1027 -3.46 21.65 38.86
N LEU A 1028 -3.41 20.97 40.00
CA LEU A 1028 -2.57 19.79 40.19
C LEU A 1028 -3.01 18.62 39.28
N SER A 1029 -4.31 18.45 39.07
CA SER A 1029 -4.86 17.44 38.15
C SER A 1029 -4.54 17.74 36.69
N LEU A 1030 -4.66 19.01 36.27
CA LEU A 1030 -4.25 19.47 34.94
C LEU A 1030 -2.74 19.30 34.70
N LEU A 1031 -1.93 19.58 35.72
CA LEU A 1031 -0.50 19.31 35.69
C LEU A 1031 -0.20 17.81 35.61
N GLN A 1032 -0.94 16.95 36.31
CA GLN A 1032 -0.77 15.49 36.23
C GLN A 1032 -1.13 14.92 34.85
N ALA A 1033 -2.17 15.46 34.19
CA ALA A 1033 -2.47 15.14 32.79
C ALA A 1033 -1.30 15.51 31.87
N THR A 1034 -0.70 16.67 32.11
CA THR A 1034 0.50 17.15 31.39
C THR A 1034 1.73 16.29 31.69
N ALA A 1035 1.91 15.82 32.92
CA ALA A 1035 3.01 14.94 33.32
C ALA A 1035 2.97 13.61 32.54
N GLY A 1036 1.80 13.01 32.34
CA GLY A 1036 1.65 11.83 31.48
C GLY A 1036 2.17 12.08 30.05
N VAL A 1037 1.79 13.21 29.44
CA VAL A 1037 2.26 13.62 28.10
C VAL A 1037 3.78 13.85 28.07
N LEU A 1038 4.35 14.49 29.10
CA LEU A 1038 5.80 14.72 29.20
C LEU A 1038 6.61 13.41 29.39
N GLY A 1039 6.11 12.49 30.21
CA GLY A 1039 6.70 11.16 30.39
C GLY A 1039 6.74 10.37 29.08
N VAL A 1040 5.64 10.38 28.32
CA VAL A 1040 5.53 9.80 26.97
C VAL A 1040 6.51 10.47 26.01
N ALA A 1041 6.51 11.81 25.93
CA ALA A 1041 7.40 12.57 25.06
C ALA A 1041 8.89 12.30 25.34
N SER A 1042 9.27 12.00 26.59
CA SER A 1042 10.67 11.71 26.96
C SER A 1042 11.29 10.49 26.25
N LYS A 1043 10.47 9.53 25.81
CA LYS A 1043 10.94 8.28 25.18
C LYS A 1043 11.01 8.36 23.65
N VAL A 1044 10.25 9.27 23.04
CA VAL A 1044 10.19 9.42 21.57
C VAL A 1044 11.57 9.71 20.95
N PRO A 1045 12.43 10.61 21.49
CA PRO A 1045 13.78 10.80 20.95
C PRO A 1045 14.63 9.53 20.95
N GLN A 1046 14.50 8.68 21.98
CA GLN A 1046 15.28 7.45 22.09
C GLN A 1046 14.82 6.36 21.12
N ILE A 1047 13.50 6.27 20.86
CA ILE A 1047 12.91 5.45 19.79
C ILE A 1047 13.44 5.90 18.42
N LEU A 1048 13.53 7.20 18.19
CA LEU A 1048 14.01 7.79 16.93
C LEU A 1048 15.52 7.59 16.74
N THR A 1049 16.34 7.75 17.79
CA THR A 1049 17.79 7.50 17.71
C THR A 1049 18.08 6.06 17.30
N VAL A 1050 17.53 5.06 18.02
CA VAL A 1050 17.73 3.62 17.73
C VAL A 1050 17.28 3.27 16.31
N TRP A 1051 16.16 3.84 15.85
CA TRP A 1051 15.67 3.68 14.48
C TRP A 1051 16.61 4.28 13.43
N SER A 1052 17.14 5.49 13.69
CA SER A 1052 18.05 6.19 12.77
C SER A 1052 19.46 5.60 12.71
N GLU A 1053 19.96 5.03 13.82
CA GLU A 1053 21.25 4.36 13.89
C GLU A 1053 21.22 2.93 13.32
N GLY A 1054 20.03 2.35 13.14
CA GLY A 1054 19.85 0.98 12.62
C GLY A 1054 20.41 -0.11 13.54
N SER A 1055 20.67 0.23 14.81
CA SER A 1055 21.19 -0.68 15.84
C SER A 1055 20.79 -0.16 17.23
N THR A 1056 20.89 -1.00 18.26
CA THR A 1056 20.65 -0.56 19.65
C THR A 1056 21.74 0.38 20.20
N GLY A 1057 22.88 0.51 19.51
CA GLY A 1057 23.96 1.44 19.85
C GLY A 1057 24.60 1.18 21.22
N GLN A 1058 24.13 1.90 22.23
CA GLN A 1058 24.52 1.74 23.65
C GLN A 1058 23.31 1.54 24.59
N LEU A 1059 22.12 1.33 24.03
CA LEU A 1059 20.89 1.10 24.78
C LEU A 1059 20.91 -0.30 25.42
N SER A 1060 20.79 -0.35 26.75
CA SER A 1060 20.75 -1.62 27.48
C SER A 1060 19.42 -2.34 27.23
N ALA A 1061 19.49 -3.50 26.56
CA ALA A 1061 18.34 -4.38 26.36
C ALA A 1061 17.66 -4.76 27.69
N PHE A 1062 18.46 -4.99 28.74
CA PHE A 1062 17.98 -5.25 30.10
C PHE A 1062 17.15 -4.08 30.66
N ALA A 1063 17.58 -2.83 30.44
CA ALA A 1063 16.80 -1.67 30.88
C ALA A 1063 15.46 -1.57 30.13
N VAL A 1064 15.45 -1.82 28.82
CA VAL A 1064 14.23 -1.77 28.00
C VAL A 1064 13.23 -2.87 28.38
N VAL A 1065 13.70 -4.10 28.62
CA VAL A 1065 12.86 -5.20 29.15
C VAL A 1065 12.24 -4.81 30.50
N ASN A 1066 13.03 -4.25 31.41
CA ASN A 1066 12.55 -3.84 32.73
C ASN A 1066 11.57 -2.65 32.66
N TYR A 1067 11.73 -1.71 31.72
CA TYR A 1067 10.74 -0.65 31.49
C TYR A 1067 9.41 -1.22 30.96
N LEU A 1068 9.46 -2.21 30.05
CA LEU A 1068 8.25 -2.88 29.55
C LEU A 1068 7.52 -3.64 30.66
N LEU A 1069 8.22 -4.49 31.41
CA LEU A 1069 7.64 -5.27 32.51
C LEU A 1069 7.16 -4.36 33.66
N GLY A 1070 7.91 -3.31 33.98
CA GLY A 1070 7.53 -2.32 34.99
C GLY A 1070 6.26 -1.55 34.61
N SER A 1071 6.14 -1.09 33.36
CA SER A 1071 4.94 -0.37 32.90
C SER A 1071 3.72 -1.28 32.76
N LEU A 1072 3.88 -2.54 32.35
CA LEU A 1072 2.80 -3.54 32.40
C LEU A 1072 2.32 -3.79 33.84
N SER A 1073 3.27 -3.98 34.76
CA SER A 1073 2.96 -4.19 36.17
C SER A 1073 2.28 -2.98 36.80
N ARG A 1074 2.62 -1.75 36.37
CA ARG A 1074 1.96 -0.51 36.80
C ARG A 1074 0.49 -0.45 36.39
N ILE A 1075 0.16 -0.80 35.16
CA ILE A 1075 -1.24 -0.89 34.70
C ILE A 1075 -2.03 -1.84 35.62
N PHE A 1076 -1.46 -3.01 35.95
CA PHE A 1076 -2.09 -3.94 36.88
C PHE A 1076 -2.23 -3.37 38.30
N THR A 1077 -1.17 -2.80 38.90
CA THR A 1077 -1.25 -2.26 40.27
C THR A 1077 -2.19 -1.07 40.38
N THR A 1078 -2.23 -0.18 39.38
CA THR A 1078 -3.18 0.94 39.34
C THR A 1078 -4.62 0.42 39.27
N LEU A 1079 -4.92 -0.53 38.38
CA LEU A 1079 -6.24 -1.16 38.28
C LEU A 1079 -6.71 -1.90 39.55
N GLN A 1080 -5.86 -2.11 40.55
CA GLN A 1080 -6.19 -2.82 41.80
C GLN A 1080 -6.05 -1.96 43.07
N GLU A 1081 -5.31 -0.86 43.03
CA GLU A 1081 -5.04 0.00 44.20
C GLU A 1081 -5.42 1.48 44.01
N VAL A 1082 -5.77 1.93 42.79
CA VAL A 1082 -6.02 3.35 42.47
C VAL A 1082 -7.16 3.51 41.47
N ASP A 1083 -8.32 3.98 41.95
CA ASP A 1083 -9.48 4.30 41.10
C ASP A 1083 -9.34 5.70 40.43
N ASP A 1084 -8.28 5.84 39.61
CA ASP A 1084 -7.95 7.07 38.89
C ASP A 1084 -7.66 6.78 37.40
N PRO A 1085 -8.60 7.12 36.50
CA PRO A 1085 -8.41 6.95 35.06
C PRO A 1085 -7.22 7.73 34.48
N LEU A 1086 -6.87 8.89 35.05
CA LEU A 1086 -5.80 9.76 34.53
C LEU A 1086 -4.42 9.13 34.73
N ILE A 1087 -4.18 8.56 35.91
CA ILE A 1087 -2.98 7.76 36.20
C ILE A 1087 -2.92 6.52 35.30
N LEU A 1088 -4.06 5.82 35.15
CA LEU A 1088 -4.17 4.62 34.31
C LEU A 1088 -3.81 4.89 32.84
N TYR A 1089 -4.38 5.92 32.22
CA TYR A 1089 -4.07 6.27 30.82
C TYR A 1089 -2.60 6.67 30.64
N GLY A 1090 -1.99 7.33 31.63
CA GLY A 1090 -0.55 7.61 31.64
C GLY A 1090 0.32 6.35 31.56
N PHE A 1091 0.02 5.32 32.38
CA PHE A 1091 0.75 4.06 32.34
C PHE A 1091 0.49 3.24 31.07
N ILE A 1092 -0.74 3.27 30.52
CA ILE A 1092 -1.06 2.63 29.23
C ILE A 1092 -0.25 3.24 28.08
N ALA A 1093 -0.16 4.57 28.00
CA ALA A 1093 0.64 5.25 26.99
C ALA A 1093 2.15 4.98 27.16
N GLY A 1094 2.64 4.94 28.41
CA GLY A 1094 4.02 4.56 28.72
C GLY A 1094 4.37 3.12 28.32
N PHE A 1095 3.48 2.17 28.58
CA PHE A 1095 3.63 0.77 28.15
C PHE A 1095 3.71 0.63 26.63
N ALA A 1096 2.86 1.35 25.88
CA ALA A 1096 2.89 1.34 24.41
C ALA A 1096 4.25 1.79 23.84
N LEU A 1097 4.85 2.86 24.38
CA LEU A 1097 6.18 3.31 23.94
C LEU A 1097 7.31 2.36 24.38
N ASN A 1098 7.22 1.79 25.58
CA ASN A 1098 8.19 0.78 26.04
C ASN A 1098 8.11 -0.50 25.20
N ALA A 1099 6.92 -0.87 24.70
CA ALA A 1099 6.73 -1.98 23.78
C ALA A 1099 7.40 -1.72 22.42
N ILE A 1100 7.31 -0.48 21.90
CA ILE A 1100 8.04 -0.06 20.69
C ILE A 1100 9.56 -0.16 20.90
N LEU A 1101 10.10 0.35 22.02
CA LEU A 1101 11.52 0.21 22.36
C LEU A 1101 11.94 -1.26 22.48
N PHE A 1102 11.12 -2.12 23.11
CA PHE A 1102 11.41 -3.54 23.23
C PHE A 1102 11.41 -4.25 21.88
N LEU A 1103 10.42 -3.97 21.02
CA LEU A 1103 10.38 -4.50 19.66
C LEU A 1103 11.59 -4.03 18.83
N GLN A 1104 12.02 -2.77 18.97
CA GLN A 1104 13.27 -2.30 18.38
C GLN A 1104 14.49 -3.06 18.93
N VAL A 1105 14.59 -3.27 20.24
CA VAL A 1105 15.70 -4.02 20.86
C VAL A 1105 15.75 -5.47 20.38
N VAL A 1106 14.61 -6.14 20.24
CA VAL A 1106 14.52 -7.51 19.69
C VAL A 1106 14.87 -7.53 18.20
N TYR A 1107 14.39 -6.56 17.43
CA TYR A 1107 14.63 -6.44 15.99
C TYR A 1107 16.11 -6.13 15.66
N TYR A 1108 16.75 -5.28 16.46
CA TYR A 1108 18.16 -4.89 16.31
C TYR A 1108 19.12 -5.73 17.18
N TRP A 1109 18.67 -6.81 17.83
CA TRP A 1109 19.43 -7.58 18.83
C TRP A 1109 20.80 -8.08 18.34
N ASN A 1110 20.91 -8.40 17.04
CA ASN A 1110 22.13 -8.86 16.38
C ASN A 1110 22.62 -7.89 15.29
N ALA A 1111 22.20 -6.62 15.31
CA ALA A 1111 22.66 -5.62 14.36
C ALA A 1111 24.15 -5.29 14.62
N PRO A 1112 25.04 -5.36 13.61
CA PRO A 1112 26.43 -4.98 13.80
C PRO A 1112 26.52 -3.48 14.10
N ALA A 1113 27.29 -3.11 15.13
CA ALA A 1113 27.48 -1.71 15.50
C ALA A 1113 27.98 -0.89 14.31
N SER A 1114 27.31 0.24 14.05
CA SER A 1114 27.59 1.09 12.88
C SER A 1114 29.07 1.51 12.84
N LYS A 1115 29.72 1.31 11.68
CA LYS A 1115 31.09 1.78 11.45
C LYS A 1115 31.07 3.31 11.38
N LYS A 1116 31.39 3.97 12.49
CA LYS A 1116 31.46 5.43 12.61
C LYS A 1116 32.23 6.05 11.43
N THR A 1117 31.63 7.06 10.80
CA THR A 1117 32.35 8.03 9.97
C THR A 1117 33.48 8.66 10.79
N GLY A 1118 34.62 8.96 10.13
CA GLY A 1118 35.87 9.30 10.82
C GLY A 1118 35.76 10.43 11.85
N SER A 1119 36.27 10.18 13.05
CA SER A 1119 36.39 11.18 14.12
C SER A 1119 37.31 12.33 13.70
N LYS A 1120 36.74 13.50 13.41
CA LYS A 1120 37.52 14.75 13.47
C LYS A 1120 37.83 15.05 14.93
N LYS A 1121 39.00 14.58 15.37
CA LYS A 1121 39.63 15.03 16.61
C LYS A 1121 39.94 16.53 16.45
N LEU A 1122 39.21 17.38 17.17
CA LEU A 1122 39.65 18.75 17.46
C LEU A 1122 40.39 18.75 18.79
N GLU A 1123 41.29 19.70 18.95
CA GLU A 1123 42.39 19.61 19.92
C GLU A 1123 42.00 20.18 21.30
N GLU A 1124 42.93 20.05 22.26
CA GLU A 1124 42.70 20.34 23.68
C GLU A 1124 42.44 21.82 23.97
N PRO A 1125 41.67 22.15 25.04
CA PRO A 1125 41.40 23.53 25.40
C PRO A 1125 42.65 24.23 25.97
N ILE A 1126 43.07 25.32 25.33
CA ILE A 1126 44.08 26.22 25.88
C ILE A 1126 43.53 26.87 27.15
N ALA A 1127 44.31 26.85 28.23
CA ALA A 1127 43.95 27.42 29.53
C ALA A 1127 44.99 28.45 30.02
N ALA A 1128 44.48 29.47 30.72
CA ALA A 1128 45.19 30.45 31.53
C ALA A 1128 46.18 31.42 30.84
N ASP A 1129 45.76 32.70 30.78
CA ASP A 1129 46.64 33.86 30.66
C ASP A 1129 47.77 33.89 31.68
N LYS A 1130 48.94 34.42 31.28
CA LYS A 1130 49.85 35.09 32.22
C LYS A 1130 50.84 36.05 31.54
N LYS A 1131 50.60 37.35 31.77
CA LYS A 1131 51.55 38.48 31.82
C LYS A 1131 52.42 38.73 30.58
N GLU A 1132 52.14 39.80 29.85
CA GLU A 1132 52.71 41.15 30.09
C GLU A 1132 54.23 41.24 29.87
N THR A 1133 54.63 41.84 28.75
CA THR A 1133 55.44 43.07 28.83
C THR A 1133 55.17 43.94 27.61
N ALA A 1134 54.91 45.23 27.83
CA ALA A 1134 54.59 46.17 26.75
C ALA A 1134 55.84 46.92 26.28
N ARG A 1135 55.85 47.28 25.00
CA ARG A 1135 56.26 48.63 24.57
C ARG A 1135 55.67 48.96 23.19
N ALA A 1136 55.20 50.19 23.05
CA ALA A 1136 54.74 50.73 21.77
C ALA A 1136 55.91 51.33 20.99
N VAL A 1137 55.73 51.50 19.69
CA VAL A 1137 56.01 52.76 18.97
C VAL A 1137 55.17 52.79 17.69
N SER A 1138 54.71 53.98 17.32
CA SER A 1138 53.93 54.25 16.12
C SER A 1138 54.77 54.95 15.04
N SER A 1139 54.24 55.01 13.81
CA SER A 1139 54.72 55.78 12.66
C SER A 1139 55.98 55.27 11.93
N GLY A 1140 56.04 55.55 10.63
CA GLY A 1140 57.02 55.01 9.68
C GLY A 1140 56.54 55.20 8.23
N SER A 1141 56.45 56.46 7.80
CA SER A 1141 55.92 56.85 6.47
C SER A 1141 56.96 56.70 5.33
N ALA A 1142 56.46 56.70 4.09
CA ALA A 1142 57.28 56.63 2.87
C ALA A 1142 58.25 57.83 2.68
N PRO A 1143 59.20 57.73 1.72
CA PRO A 1143 58.95 58.43 0.45
C PRO A 1143 59.36 57.63 -0.82
N SER A 1144 59.49 58.32 -1.97
CA SER A 1144 59.40 57.79 -3.34
C SER A 1144 60.67 58.02 -4.21
N TYR A 1145 60.49 57.98 -5.54
CA TYR A 1145 61.45 58.22 -6.65
C TYR A 1145 62.34 57.01 -7.03
N ALA A 1146 62.71 56.77 -8.32
CA ALA A 1146 62.56 57.58 -9.54
C ALA A 1146 62.02 56.78 -10.76
N GLU A 1147 62.22 57.26 -12.00
CA GLU A 1147 61.39 56.99 -13.20
C GLU A 1147 62.22 56.70 -14.49
N LYS A 1148 61.55 56.20 -15.56
CA LYS A 1148 61.95 56.15 -17.00
C LYS A 1148 62.95 55.03 -17.46
N ALA A 1149 62.92 54.49 -18.70
CA ALA A 1149 61.90 54.51 -19.78
C ALA A 1149 62.20 53.54 -20.97
N GLY A 1150 61.16 53.12 -21.72
CA GLY A 1150 61.20 52.70 -23.16
C GLY A 1150 61.64 51.26 -23.49
N LYS A 1151 61.34 50.68 -24.68
CA LYS A 1151 60.49 51.09 -25.84
C LYS A 1151 60.10 49.85 -26.70
N SER A 1152 59.11 49.99 -27.60
CA SER A 1152 58.60 48.93 -28.53
C SER A 1152 59.32 48.88 -29.89
N PRO A 1153 59.06 47.84 -30.73
CA PRO A 1153 58.27 48.07 -31.97
C PRO A 1153 57.26 46.92 -32.29
N SER A 1154 56.86 46.73 -33.57
CA SER A 1154 55.57 46.09 -33.93
C SER A 1154 55.53 45.23 -35.23
N THR A 1155 54.40 44.49 -35.40
CA THR A 1155 53.76 43.96 -36.64
C THR A 1155 53.88 42.47 -37.06
N ARG A 1156 52.73 41.99 -37.60
CA ARG A 1156 52.47 40.96 -38.65
C ARG A 1156 52.29 39.46 -38.32
N ARG A 1157 51.22 38.91 -38.96
CA ARG A 1157 50.97 37.55 -39.54
C ARG A 1157 52.10 36.51 -39.43
N ARG A 1158 51.82 35.21 -39.28
CA ARG A 1158 50.72 34.36 -39.82
C ARG A 1158 50.62 33.07 -38.96
N GLY A 1159 49.51 32.35 -38.93
CA GLY A 1159 48.20 32.58 -39.56
C GLY A 1159 47.32 31.35 -39.46
#